data_AF-A0A6H9YFN9-F1
#
_entry.id   AF-A0A6H9YFN9-F1
#
_cell.length_a   1.000
_cell.length_b   1.000
_cell.length_c   1.000
_cell.angle_alpha   90.00
_cell.angle_beta   90.00
_cell.angle_gamma   90.00
#
_symmetry.space_group_name_H-M   'P 1'
#
loop_
_entity.id
_entity.type
_entity.pdbx_description
1 polymer ?
#
loop_
_entity_poly.entity_id
_entity_poly.type
_entity_poly.pdbx_seq_one_letter_code
_entity_poly.pdbx_strand_id
1 'polypeptide(L)'
;MPSAVARAAGRRQLPAAAHTADPRAGGLADPASAADAAETWRAIPRLLAAEPYGRRSPDGGANFPQGRRLAVRLGEDFPREPVTISIYAPDGTGRLLAGDFDIGKAHQAGAADPAAMVAAEAADFAALVARCGGRVVHDISPSQGRHVYLKLRQAVPFEDLRRVAEALAARYVTFDAGPMRSPKGQIRVAGCPYKRSMRADGQARTGPLIGYMALTMPLADAVDILRHPCGLNVWERLQRELTAELTTREPALSLAAPGPCHIDTDGRPWLPLNGGRRPLPARLAELAETGAWQASHLQPKAMPYASPSEARYAVMRSLASGGWRLAEVLAEMRPGGAWPGLEALLGKRSLAQRRAVVRFDWDRAVKEAVTHRRAPKSHTSSNYTPPQGGAGLEERWPVPRMIIDTPVTSPGNYAELQIWTTAVWLAEHDPVRCKGWGRRAPSVRLVLRALALASRLTGASTTAFGVRSLSLMSGLSWRTVATVLAELRDERDPLVVLVRRAVERDADVYMLRVPHAYRGQATRHVWEAGRIETGHPAFLELGPVCALLYESLSACPARPVDLQRRAVLSDSAVSKALVTLASYGLAERNPEGWQRGPATLDEVASKLDAHTLFAERVALYRKHRAEWHAFLGVMGDPAEWPSTAEIADSLAADPSNDVDVGPVDVPDTPAALLDAATPPEPVSTVEDPFDAVVAMVLNELGGRVIRTTHAGTSRPRPTLRAGPSP
;
A
#
# COMPACT_ATOMS: atom_id res chain seq x y z
N MET A 1 16.46 41.73 -51.75
CA MET A 1 15.79 41.77 -53.07
C MET A 1 16.83 42.19 -54.10
N PRO A 2 17.01 41.54 -55.25
CA PRO A 2 16.45 40.28 -55.79
C PRO A 2 17.58 39.23 -56.08
N SER A 3 17.37 37.99 -56.53
CA SER A 3 16.22 37.08 -56.66
C SER A 3 16.80 35.66 -56.89
N ALA A 4 16.13 34.62 -56.40
CA ALA A 4 16.72 33.32 -56.08
C ALA A 4 16.25 32.16 -56.98
N VAL A 5 17.25 31.39 -57.44
CA VAL A 5 17.44 29.93 -57.41
C VAL A 5 16.38 28.99 -58.02
N ALA A 6 16.76 28.43 -59.17
CA ALA A 6 16.20 27.25 -59.83
C ALA A 6 16.67 25.92 -59.17
N ARG A 7 15.79 24.92 -59.14
CA ARG A 7 16.09 23.51 -58.82
C ARG A 7 15.63 22.62 -59.97
N ALA A 8 16.55 21.90 -60.62
CA ALA A 8 16.28 20.58 -61.21
C ALA A 8 17.57 19.87 -61.63
N ALA A 9 17.71 18.63 -61.15
CA ALA A 9 18.33 17.45 -61.75
C ALA A 9 19.66 17.53 -62.52
N GLY A 10 20.67 16.76 -62.07
CA GLY A 10 21.74 16.27 -62.95
C GLY A 10 23.06 15.84 -62.31
N ARG A 11 23.10 14.60 -61.79
CA ARG A 11 24.25 13.66 -61.67
C ARG A 11 25.69 14.18 -61.49
N ARG A 12 26.36 13.69 -60.44
CA ARG A 12 27.74 13.15 -60.53
C ARG A 12 27.92 11.90 -59.68
N GLN A 13 28.64 10.95 -60.28
CA GLN A 13 29.04 9.63 -59.81
C GLN A 13 29.84 9.63 -58.50
N LEU A 14 29.64 8.60 -57.69
CA LEU A 14 30.61 8.07 -56.74
C LEU A 14 30.73 6.55 -56.94
N PRO A 15 31.92 5.96 -56.73
CA PRO A 15 32.30 4.69 -57.32
C PRO A 15 31.75 3.49 -56.54
N ALA A 16 31.50 2.41 -57.29
CA ALA A 16 31.22 1.08 -56.75
C ALA A 16 32.51 0.45 -56.23
N ALA A 17 32.52 0.05 -54.96
CA ALA A 17 33.34 -1.03 -54.46
C ALA A 17 32.39 -2.06 -53.83
N ALA A 18 32.18 -3.15 -54.56
CA ALA A 18 31.45 -4.30 -54.08
C ALA A 18 32.28 -5.00 -53.00
N HIS A 19 31.81 -4.98 -51.75
CA HIS A 19 32.09 -6.04 -50.80
C HIS A 19 30.80 -6.84 -50.62
N THR A 20 30.70 -7.91 -51.40
CA THR A 20 29.85 -9.06 -51.09
C THR A 20 30.25 -9.58 -49.71
N ALA A 21 29.46 -9.26 -48.69
CA ALA A 21 29.58 -9.88 -47.38
C ALA A 21 29.06 -11.32 -47.52
N ASP A 22 30.01 -12.25 -47.50
CA ASP A 22 29.79 -13.68 -47.44
C ASP A 22 28.91 -14.04 -46.22
N PRO A 23 27.76 -14.72 -46.38
CA PRO A 23 26.91 -15.13 -45.27
C PRO A 23 27.46 -16.34 -44.49
N ARG A 24 28.73 -16.72 -44.67
CA ARG A 24 29.39 -17.82 -43.94
C ARG A 24 30.63 -17.35 -43.17
N ALA A 25 30.42 -16.46 -42.21
CA ALA A 25 31.36 -16.23 -41.11
C ALA A 25 30.65 -16.36 -39.75
N GLY A 26 29.95 -17.47 -39.56
CA GLY A 26 29.54 -17.96 -38.25
C GLY A 26 30.73 -18.61 -37.54
N GLY A 27 31.75 -17.81 -37.17
CA GLY A 27 32.74 -18.24 -36.21
C GLY A 27 32.18 -18.03 -34.81
N LEU A 28 32.20 -19.07 -33.97
CA LEU A 28 32.03 -18.88 -32.52
C LEU A 28 32.97 -17.75 -32.10
N ALA A 29 32.44 -16.68 -31.48
CA ALA A 29 33.29 -15.67 -30.89
C ALA A 29 34.21 -16.36 -29.88
N ASP A 30 35.52 -16.26 -30.08
CA ASP A 30 36.51 -16.78 -29.13
C ASP A 30 36.19 -16.23 -27.73
N PRO A 31 36.30 -17.05 -26.67
CA PRO A 31 36.11 -16.57 -25.31
C PRO A 31 37.08 -15.41 -25.06
N ALA A 32 36.55 -14.24 -24.66
CA ALA A 32 37.37 -13.06 -24.41
C ALA A 32 38.56 -13.40 -23.50
N SER A 33 39.75 -12.95 -23.88
CA SER A 33 40.93 -13.17 -23.06
C SER A 33 40.78 -12.46 -21.71
N ALA A 34 41.49 -12.93 -20.68
CA ALA A 34 41.47 -12.26 -19.38
C ALA A 34 41.96 -10.80 -19.46
N ALA A 35 42.83 -10.48 -20.43
CA ALA A 35 43.32 -9.13 -20.67
C ALA A 35 42.21 -8.22 -21.25
N ASP A 36 41.49 -8.69 -22.28
CA ASP A 36 40.39 -7.95 -22.90
C ASP A 36 39.22 -7.75 -21.92
N ALA A 37 38.94 -8.77 -21.10
CA ALA A 37 37.94 -8.69 -20.05
C ALA A 37 38.33 -7.64 -18.99
N ALA A 38 39.61 -7.58 -18.60
CA ALA A 38 40.11 -6.60 -17.65
C ALA A 38 40.06 -5.17 -18.19
N GLU A 39 40.37 -4.97 -19.48
CA GLU A 39 40.23 -3.67 -20.13
C GLU A 39 38.75 -3.23 -20.18
N THR A 40 37.87 -4.12 -20.62
CA THR A 40 36.42 -3.88 -20.69
C THR A 40 35.83 -3.56 -19.30
N TRP A 41 36.25 -4.29 -18.26
CA TRP A 41 35.81 -4.08 -16.88
C TRP A 41 36.17 -2.70 -16.33
N ARG A 42 37.29 -2.12 -16.73
CA ARG A 42 37.66 -0.76 -16.28
C ARG A 42 36.73 0.31 -16.85
N ALA A 43 36.20 0.08 -18.06
CA ALA A 43 35.44 1.08 -18.80
C ALA A 43 33.91 0.94 -18.64
N ILE A 44 33.36 -0.26 -18.81
CA ILE A 44 31.92 -0.46 -19.04
C ILE A 44 31.05 -0.43 -17.77
N PRO A 45 31.37 -1.16 -16.67
CA PRO A 45 30.50 -1.27 -15.50
C PRO A 45 30.12 0.08 -14.88
N ARG A 46 31.04 1.04 -14.82
CA ARG A 46 30.79 2.39 -14.27
C ARG A 46 29.79 3.20 -15.08
N LEU A 47 29.76 2.99 -16.39
CA LEU A 47 28.87 3.72 -17.30
C LEU A 47 27.45 3.12 -17.29
N LEU A 48 27.34 1.81 -17.08
CA LEU A 48 26.06 1.11 -17.02
C LEU A 48 25.39 1.23 -15.64
N ALA A 49 26.14 1.02 -14.56
CA ALA A 49 25.60 0.89 -13.21
C ALA A 49 24.89 2.15 -12.71
N ALA A 50 23.84 1.94 -11.90
CA ALA A 50 23.18 3.01 -11.16
C ALA A 50 23.91 3.37 -9.85
N GLU A 51 24.73 2.46 -9.34
CA GLU A 51 25.53 2.65 -8.12
C GLU A 51 27.03 2.44 -8.42
N PRO A 52 27.93 3.09 -7.66
CA PRO A 52 29.37 2.92 -7.84
C PRO A 52 29.91 1.56 -7.37
N TYR A 53 29.06 0.70 -6.80
CA TYR A 53 29.42 -0.61 -6.26
C TYR A 53 28.60 -1.73 -6.93
N GLY A 54 29.27 -2.85 -7.23
CA GLY A 54 28.66 -4.10 -7.65
C GLY A 54 28.63 -5.14 -6.53
N ARG A 55 27.91 -6.24 -6.74
CA ARG A 55 27.83 -7.36 -5.80
C ARG A 55 28.66 -8.53 -6.30
N ARG A 56 29.64 -8.95 -5.49
CA ARG A 56 30.42 -10.17 -5.71
C ARG A 56 29.60 -11.40 -5.32
N SER A 57 29.68 -12.44 -6.13
CA SER A 57 29.13 -13.75 -5.78
C SER A 57 30.14 -14.54 -4.92
N PRO A 58 29.76 -14.97 -3.71
CA PRO A 58 30.60 -15.84 -2.88
C PRO A 58 30.54 -17.32 -3.32
N ASP A 59 29.57 -17.68 -4.15
CA ASP A 59 29.26 -19.05 -4.57
C ASP A 59 29.49 -19.25 -6.09
N GLY A 60 30.51 -18.59 -6.64
CA GLY A 60 30.99 -18.84 -8.00
C GLY A 60 29.98 -18.50 -9.11
N GLY A 61 29.05 -17.59 -8.87
CA GLY A 61 28.12 -17.03 -9.85
C GLY A 61 26.70 -17.60 -9.78
N ALA A 62 26.33 -18.29 -8.69
CA ALA A 62 24.95 -18.74 -8.47
C ALA A 62 24.08 -17.66 -7.80
N ASN A 63 24.59 -16.96 -6.79
CA ASN A 63 23.87 -15.91 -6.07
C ASN A 63 24.71 -14.64 -5.87
N PHE A 64 24.02 -13.50 -5.72
CA PHE A 64 24.63 -12.17 -5.53
C PHE A 64 24.04 -11.45 -4.31
N PRO A 65 24.32 -11.94 -3.09
CA PRO A 65 23.74 -11.38 -1.87
C PRO A 65 24.25 -9.97 -1.57
N GLN A 66 23.41 -9.18 -0.89
CA GLN A 66 23.76 -7.83 -0.45
C GLN A 66 24.60 -7.90 0.83
N GLY A 67 25.79 -7.28 0.84
CA GLY A 67 26.61 -7.20 2.05
C GLY A 67 27.85 -6.34 1.86
N ARG A 68 28.22 -5.55 2.88
CA ARG A 68 29.36 -4.61 2.82
C ARG A 68 30.68 -5.28 2.45
N ARG A 69 30.89 -6.53 2.88
CA ARG A 69 32.09 -7.34 2.57
C ARG A 69 32.10 -7.93 1.15
N LEU A 70 30.95 -7.91 0.47
CA LEU A 70 30.75 -8.42 -0.88
C LEU A 70 30.58 -7.30 -1.92
N ALA A 71 30.63 -6.03 -1.47
CA ALA A 71 30.61 -4.88 -2.35
C ALA A 71 31.97 -4.73 -3.06
N VAL A 72 31.94 -4.54 -4.37
CA VAL A 72 33.13 -4.31 -5.20
C VAL A 72 32.98 -2.95 -5.87
N ARG A 73 33.98 -2.08 -5.72
CA ARG A 73 33.96 -0.79 -6.41
C ARG A 73 34.12 -1.01 -7.91
N LEU A 74 33.18 -0.51 -8.68
CA LEU A 74 33.17 -0.73 -10.13
C LEU A 74 34.28 0.09 -10.78
N GLY A 75 34.87 -0.44 -11.87
CA GLY A 75 35.91 0.22 -12.67
C GLY A 75 37.26 0.44 -11.98
N GLU A 76 37.53 -0.28 -10.88
CA GLU A 76 38.86 -0.37 -10.27
C GLU A 76 39.47 -1.75 -10.54
N ASP A 77 39.98 -2.42 -9.50
CA ASP A 77 40.61 -3.73 -9.61
C ASP A 77 39.72 -4.75 -10.33
N PHE A 78 40.36 -5.51 -11.21
CA PHE A 78 39.69 -6.57 -11.94
C PHE A 78 39.27 -7.69 -10.99
N PRO A 79 37.97 -8.01 -10.89
CA PRO A 79 37.49 -8.98 -9.92
C PRO A 79 37.90 -10.40 -10.33
N ARG A 80 38.28 -11.20 -9.34
CA ARG A 80 38.58 -12.64 -9.52
C ARG A 80 37.32 -13.52 -9.50
N GLU A 81 36.22 -12.98 -9.01
CA GLU A 81 34.93 -13.65 -8.87
C GLU A 81 33.86 -12.95 -9.70
N PRO A 82 32.79 -13.65 -10.11
CA PRO A 82 31.66 -13.02 -10.78
C PRO A 82 31.06 -11.86 -9.95
N VAL A 83 30.79 -10.75 -10.65
CA VAL A 83 30.20 -9.53 -10.08
C VAL A 83 29.00 -9.09 -10.92
N THR A 84 27.97 -8.57 -10.25
CA THR A 84 26.82 -7.90 -10.88
C THR A 84 26.81 -6.41 -10.58
N ILE A 85 26.17 -5.63 -11.44
CA ILE A 85 25.89 -4.20 -11.23
C ILE A 85 24.42 -3.99 -10.87
N SER A 86 24.14 -2.88 -10.16
CA SER A 86 22.76 -2.44 -9.93
C SER A 86 22.19 -1.74 -11.16
N ILE A 87 20.98 -2.13 -11.56
CA ILE A 87 20.21 -1.49 -12.64
C ILE A 87 19.56 -0.19 -12.16
N TYR A 88 19.09 -0.19 -10.90
CA TYR A 88 18.36 0.92 -10.29
C TYR A 88 19.16 1.57 -9.18
N ALA A 89 18.94 2.87 -8.99
CA ALA A 89 19.46 3.65 -7.88
C ALA A 89 18.60 3.44 -6.62
N PRO A 90 19.09 3.79 -5.42
CA PRO A 90 18.35 3.63 -4.16
C PRO A 90 17.01 4.37 -4.09
N ASP A 91 16.81 5.38 -4.95
CA ASP A 91 15.59 6.16 -5.09
C ASP A 91 14.49 5.46 -5.91
N GLY A 92 14.78 4.29 -6.49
CA GLY A 92 13.83 3.52 -7.30
C GLY A 92 13.80 3.93 -8.77
N THR A 93 14.73 4.76 -9.24
CA THR A 93 14.85 5.13 -10.66
C THR A 93 16.01 4.40 -11.32
N GLY A 94 15.91 4.19 -12.64
CA GLY A 94 16.93 3.52 -13.45
C GLY A 94 17.21 4.30 -14.72
N ARG A 95 18.42 4.16 -15.24
CA ARG A 95 18.82 4.71 -16.56
C ARG A 95 19.10 3.63 -17.58
N LEU A 96 18.93 2.37 -17.21
CA LEU A 96 19.32 1.21 -18.00
C LEU A 96 18.09 0.32 -18.20
N LEU A 97 17.71 0.13 -19.46
CA LEU A 97 16.86 -0.99 -19.85
C LEU A 97 17.79 -2.12 -20.30
N ALA A 98 17.82 -3.20 -19.53
CA ALA A 98 18.63 -4.37 -19.84
C ALA A 98 17.73 -5.47 -20.43
N GLY A 99 17.99 -5.84 -21.68
CA GLY A 99 17.43 -7.03 -22.30
C GLY A 99 18.34 -8.22 -22.07
N ASP A 100 17.90 -9.17 -21.26
CA ASP A 100 18.64 -10.39 -20.95
C ASP A 100 18.05 -11.56 -21.75
N PHE A 101 18.74 -12.02 -22.78
CA PHE A 101 18.28 -13.11 -23.65
C PHE A 101 18.95 -14.42 -23.20
N ASP A 102 18.18 -15.26 -22.53
CA ASP A 102 18.65 -16.47 -21.86
C ASP A 102 18.49 -17.71 -22.74
N ILE A 103 19.60 -18.41 -22.97
CA ILE A 103 19.61 -19.66 -23.73
C ILE A 103 18.76 -20.76 -23.07
N GLY A 104 18.62 -20.73 -21.73
CA GLY A 104 17.75 -21.66 -21.02
C GLY A 104 16.29 -21.55 -21.44
N LYS A 105 15.82 -20.34 -21.78
CA LYS A 105 14.46 -20.13 -22.30
C LYS A 105 14.28 -20.65 -23.71
N ALA A 106 15.28 -20.49 -24.57
CA ALA A 106 15.26 -21.07 -25.91
C ALA A 106 15.17 -22.60 -25.88
N HIS A 107 15.91 -23.25 -24.96
CA HIS A 107 15.78 -24.69 -24.72
C HIS A 107 14.39 -25.09 -24.21
N GLN A 108 13.83 -24.33 -23.26
CA GLN A 108 12.47 -24.59 -22.74
C GLN A 108 11.39 -24.45 -23.82
N ALA A 109 11.59 -23.56 -24.79
CA ALA A 109 10.72 -23.37 -25.94
C ALA A 109 10.90 -24.45 -27.03
N GLY A 110 11.83 -25.40 -26.85
CA GLY A 110 12.08 -26.48 -27.81
C GLY A 110 12.77 -26.02 -29.10
N ALA A 111 13.55 -24.93 -29.05
CA ALA A 111 14.25 -24.42 -30.22
C ALA A 111 15.27 -25.44 -30.76
N ALA A 112 15.25 -25.68 -32.08
CA ALA A 112 16.19 -26.58 -32.76
C ALA A 112 17.63 -26.03 -32.70
N ASP A 113 17.78 -24.71 -32.81
CA ASP A 113 19.04 -24.00 -32.55
C ASP A 113 18.80 -22.87 -31.51
N PRO A 114 18.99 -23.18 -30.22
CA PRO A 114 18.77 -22.23 -29.13
C PRO A 114 19.68 -21.00 -29.20
N ALA A 115 20.92 -21.17 -29.66
CA ALA A 115 21.89 -20.07 -29.74
C ALA A 115 21.53 -19.11 -30.89
N ALA A 116 21.11 -19.65 -32.05
CA ALA A 116 20.64 -18.84 -33.16
C ALA A 116 19.36 -18.07 -32.80
N MET A 117 18.42 -18.68 -32.07
CA MET A 117 17.20 -18.00 -31.62
C MET A 117 17.51 -16.82 -30.69
N VAL A 118 18.36 -17.03 -29.68
CA VAL A 118 18.82 -15.96 -28.76
C VAL A 118 19.52 -14.84 -29.53
N ALA A 119 20.38 -15.18 -30.49
CA ALA A 119 21.07 -14.19 -31.32
C ALA A 119 20.09 -13.37 -32.19
N ALA A 120 19.11 -14.03 -32.80
CA ALA A 120 18.12 -13.39 -33.66
C ALA A 120 17.21 -12.45 -32.86
N GLU A 121 16.69 -12.86 -31.71
CA GLU A 121 15.82 -12.01 -30.89
C GLU A 121 16.59 -10.82 -30.27
N ALA A 122 17.84 -11.03 -29.84
CA ALA A 122 18.69 -9.94 -29.37
C ALA A 122 18.99 -8.92 -30.49
N ALA A 123 19.19 -9.38 -31.73
CA ALA A 123 19.39 -8.53 -32.90
C ALA A 123 18.11 -7.76 -33.26
N ASP A 124 16.93 -8.40 -33.22
CA ASP A 124 15.67 -7.72 -33.50
C ASP A 124 15.33 -6.65 -32.45
N PHE A 125 15.61 -6.93 -31.17
CA PHE A 125 15.46 -5.90 -30.13
C PHE A 125 16.38 -4.69 -30.36
N ALA A 126 17.62 -4.91 -30.79
CA ALA A 126 18.50 -3.80 -31.15
C ALA A 126 18.02 -3.04 -32.39
N ALA A 127 17.51 -3.75 -33.40
CA ALA A 127 16.91 -3.15 -34.57
C ALA A 127 15.67 -2.31 -34.20
N LEU A 128 14.84 -2.79 -33.26
CA LEU A 128 13.71 -2.04 -32.71
C LEU A 128 14.17 -0.73 -32.06
N VAL A 129 15.19 -0.78 -31.21
CA VAL A 129 15.74 0.43 -30.57
C VAL A 129 16.33 1.39 -31.62
N ALA A 130 17.01 0.87 -32.65
CA ALA A 130 17.53 1.67 -33.76
C ALA A 130 16.41 2.35 -34.56
N ARG A 131 15.28 1.67 -34.84
CA ARG A 131 14.08 2.28 -35.46
C ARG A 131 13.49 3.40 -34.61
N CYS A 132 13.57 3.29 -33.28
CA CYS A 132 13.20 4.37 -32.37
C CYS A 132 14.21 5.55 -32.36
N GLY A 133 15.35 5.43 -33.04
CA GLY A 133 16.43 6.42 -33.08
C GLY A 133 17.45 6.27 -31.95
N GLY A 134 17.48 5.12 -31.27
CA GLY A 134 18.41 4.81 -30.20
C GLY A 134 19.64 4.02 -30.63
N ARG A 135 20.58 3.86 -29.70
CA ARG A 135 21.76 3.00 -29.84
C ARG A 135 21.88 2.11 -28.60
N VAL A 136 22.42 0.92 -28.78
CA VAL A 136 22.54 -0.10 -27.74
C VAL A 136 23.94 -0.67 -27.65
N VAL A 137 24.29 -1.23 -26.50
CA VAL A 137 25.52 -2.02 -26.30
C VAL A 137 25.18 -3.48 -26.16
N HIS A 138 25.98 -4.35 -26.77
CA HIS A 138 25.74 -5.79 -26.79
C HIS A 138 26.88 -6.58 -26.17
N ASP A 139 26.51 -7.59 -25.37
CA ASP A 139 27.46 -8.58 -24.88
C ASP A 139 26.94 -10.01 -25.03
N ILE A 140 27.87 -10.96 -24.86
CA ILE A 140 27.61 -12.39 -24.91
C ILE A 140 28.28 -13.08 -23.73
N SER A 141 27.57 -14.05 -23.17
CA SER A 141 28.07 -14.91 -22.12
C SER A 141 28.76 -16.16 -22.71
N PRO A 142 29.66 -16.82 -21.97
CA PRO A 142 30.21 -18.12 -22.36
C PRO A 142 29.14 -19.20 -22.61
N SER A 143 27.96 -19.07 -21.99
CA SER A 143 26.81 -19.93 -22.23
C SER A 143 25.96 -19.50 -23.44
N GLN A 144 26.45 -18.62 -24.31
CA GLN A 144 25.75 -18.10 -25.51
C GLN A 144 24.48 -17.27 -25.26
N GLY A 145 24.10 -17.04 -24.00
CA GLY A 145 23.12 -16.01 -23.63
C GLY A 145 23.67 -14.61 -23.93
N ARG A 146 22.81 -13.65 -24.27
CA ARG A 146 23.20 -12.30 -24.72
C ARG A 146 22.52 -11.22 -23.92
N HIS A 147 23.21 -10.12 -23.65
CA HIS A 147 22.56 -8.92 -23.15
C HIS A 147 22.57 -7.79 -24.18
N VAL A 148 21.51 -7.00 -24.18
CA VAL A 148 21.38 -5.76 -24.97
C VAL A 148 21.01 -4.63 -24.02
N TYR A 149 21.85 -3.60 -23.99
CA TYR A 149 21.74 -2.48 -23.07
C TYR A 149 21.30 -1.20 -23.78
N LEU A 150 20.15 -0.65 -23.39
CA LEU A 150 19.72 0.69 -23.75
C LEU A 150 19.95 1.64 -22.57
N LYS A 151 20.89 2.58 -22.71
CA LYS A 151 21.15 3.62 -21.70
C LYS A 151 20.36 4.89 -22.02
N LEU A 152 19.56 5.35 -21.06
CA LEU A 152 18.75 6.56 -21.14
C LEU A 152 19.44 7.75 -20.45
N ARG A 153 19.26 8.93 -21.05
CA ARG A 153 19.76 10.22 -20.55
C ARG A 153 18.97 10.74 -19.36
N GLN A 154 17.70 10.40 -19.24
CA GLN A 154 16.89 10.67 -18.05
C GLN A 154 16.75 9.39 -17.22
N ALA A 155 16.67 9.55 -15.90
CA ALA A 155 16.26 8.46 -15.04
C ALA A 155 14.76 8.23 -15.21
N VAL A 156 14.37 6.97 -15.33
CA VAL A 156 12.99 6.52 -15.51
C VAL A 156 12.59 5.72 -14.27
N PRO A 157 11.36 5.86 -13.75
CA PRO A 157 10.87 5.05 -12.64
C PRO A 157 11.01 3.54 -12.92
N PHE A 158 11.31 2.78 -11.87
CA PHE A 158 11.43 1.31 -11.92
C PHE A 158 10.20 0.66 -12.59
N GLU A 159 9.02 1.17 -12.32
CA GLU A 159 7.73 0.66 -12.76
C GLU A 159 7.58 0.76 -14.27
N ASP A 160 8.00 1.89 -14.84
CA ASP A 160 7.93 2.13 -16.28
C ASP A 160 8.96 1.26 -17.01
N LEU A 161 10.18 1.15 -16.45
CA LEU A 161 11.23 0.26 -16.96
C LEU A 161 10.83 -1.22 -16.88
N ARG A 162 10.25 -1.65 -15.75
CA ARG A 162 9.73 -3.00 -15.55
C ARG A 162 8.62 -3.30 -16.54
N ARG A 163 7.66 -2.38 -16.73
CA ARG A 163 6.52 -2.58 -17.63
C ARG A 163 6.99 -2.77 -19.07
N VAL A 164 7.96 -1.97 -19.53
CA VAL A 164 8.54 -2.13 -20.86
C VAL A 164 9.33 -3.43 -20.97
N ALA A 165 10.14 -3.81 -19.97
CA ALA A 165 10.86 -5.08 -19.96
C ALA A 165 9.90 -6.28 -19.98
N GLU A 166 8.78 -6.19 -19.28
CA GLU A 166 7.73 -7.18 -19.30
C GLU A 166 7.06 -7.26 -20.68
N ALA A 167 6.71 -6.13 -21.30
CA ALA A 167 6.19 -6.10 -22.67
C ALA A 167 7.17 -6.74 -23.68
N LEU A 168 8.47 -6.47 -23.53
CA LEU A 168 9.52 -7.13 -24.32
C LEU A 168 9.57 -8.64 -24.08
N ALA A 169 9.41 -9.09 -22.84
CA ALA A 169 9.29 -10.52 -22.52
C ALA A 169 7.98 -11.17 -23.03
N ALA A 170 7.00 -10.38 -23.49
CA ALA A 170 5.83 -10.88 -24.21
C ALA A 170 6.16 -11.12 -25.69
N ARG A 171 6.98 -10.22 -26.25
CA ARG A 171 7.32 -10.19 -27.67
C ARG A 171 8.42 -11.19 -28.03
N TYR A 172 9.40 -11.37 -27.15
CA TYR A 172 10.57 -12.23 -27.39
C TYR A 172 10.56 -13.41 -26.42
N VAL A 173 10.69 -14.62 -26.94
CA VAL A 173 10.59 -15.88 -26.18
C VAL A 173 11.77 -16.01 -25.20
N THR A 174 12.96 -15.63 -25.65
CA THR A 174 14.21 -15.81 -24.89
C THR A 174 14.51 -14.68 -23.93
N PHE A 175 13.73 -13.58 -23.96
CA PHE A 175 13.92 -12.43 -23.08
C PHE A 175 13.50 -12.75 -21.63
N ASP A 176 14.45 -12.68 -20.71
CA ASP A 176 14.24 -12.68 -19.27
C ASP A 176 14.13 -11.28 -18.67
N ALA A 177 12.90 -10.92 -18.27
CA ALA A 177 12.65 -9.70 -17.51
C ALA A 177 13.10 -9.80 -16.04
N GLY A 178 13.59 -10.96 -15.58
CA GLY A 178 14.06 -11.19 -14.21
C GLY A 178 14.89 -10.06 -13.59
N PRO A 179 15.98 -9.60 -14.24
CA PRO A 179 16.80 -8.49 -13.75
C PRO A 179 16.01 -7.17 -13.60
N MET A 180 15.01 -6.94 -14.44
CA MET A 180 14.22 -5.70 -14.48
C MET A 180 13.01 -5.72 -13.53
N ARG A 181 12.62 -6.88 -12.98
CA ARG A 181 11.40 -7.06 -12.14
C ARG A 181 11.53 -6.59 -10.69
N SER A 182 12.73 -6.29 -10.22
CA SER A 182 12.97 -5.85 -8.84
C SER A 182 13.67 -4.49 -8.82
N PRO A 183 13.33 -3.58 -7.90
CA PRO A 183 14.10 -2.35 -7.65
C PRO A 183 15.54 -2.63 -7.19
N LYS A 184 15.84 -3.87 -6.79
CA LYS A 184 17.21 -4.32 -6.48
C LYS A 184 17.84 -5.11 -7.64
N GLY A 185 17.29 -4.99 -8.83
CA GLY A 185 17.71 -5.68 -10.06
C GLY A 185 19.21 -5.67 -10.24
N GLN A 186 19.77 -6.86 -10.46
CA GLN A 186 21.20 -7.08 -10.66
C GLN A 186 21.42 -7.75 -12.00
N ILE A 187 22.46 -7.34 -12.72
CA ILE A 187 22.85 -7.98 -13.98
C ILE A 187 24.38 -8.03 -14.09
N ARG A 188 24.89 -9.09 -14.74
CA ARG A 188 26.31 -9.18 -15.10
C ARG A 188 26.52 -8.46 -16.42
N VAL A 189 27.66 -7.82 -16.59
CA VAL A 189 27.97 -7.02 -17.78
C VAL A 189 29.28 -7.46 -18.41
N ALA A 190 29.53 -7.02 -19.64
CA ALA A 190 30.80 -7.21 -20.33
C ALA A 190 32.03 -6.86 -19.44
N GLY A 191 33.06 -7.69 -19.54
CA GLY A 191 34.25 -7.65 -18.71
C GLY A 191 34.11 -8.39 -17.37
N CYS A 192 32.90 -8.76 -16.92
CA CYS A 192 32.75 -9.55 -15.70
C CYS A 192 33.26 -11.00 -15.90
N PRO A 193 33.92 -11.60 -14.89
CA PRO A 193 34.01 -13.05 -14.79
C PRO A 193 32.62 -13.70 -14.82
N TYR A 194 32.49 -14.79 -15.57
CA TYR A 194 31.26 -15.58 -15.63
C TYR A 194 31.16 -16.54 -14.42
N LYS A 195 30.30 -17.56 -14.50
CA LYS A 195 30.16 -18.60 -13.49
C LYS A 195 31.42 -19.47 -13.44
N ARG A 196 31.68 -20.03 -12.27
CA ARG A 196 32.60 -21.15 -12.08
C ARG A 196 31.91 -22.47 -12.41
N SER A 197 32.69 -23.45 -12.83
CA SER A 197 32.19 -24.81 -13.05
C SER A 197 31.75 -25.44 -11.73
N MET A 198 30.77 -26.34 -11.82
CA MET A 198 30.39 -27.19 -10.69
C MET A 198 31.51 -28.19 -10.43
N ARG A 199 31.78 -28.49 -9.15
CA ARG A 199 32.56 -29.69 -8.81
C ARG A 199 31.72 -30.95 -9.05
N ALA A 200 32.39 -32.10 -9.17
CA ALA A 200 31.77 -33.39 -9.44
C ALA A 200 30.74 -33.81 -8.36
N ASP A 201 30.85 -33.26 -7.15
CA ASP A 201 29.92 -33.48 -6.03
C ASP A 201 28.58 -32.74 -6.17
N GLY A 202 28.44 -31.84 -7.15
CA GLY A 202 27.17 -31.15 -7.44
C GLY A 202 26.73 -30.12 -6.38
N GLN A 203 27.51 -29.88 -5.32
CA GLN A 203 27.06 -29.05 -4.19
C GLN A 203 27.50 -27.60 -4.25
N ALA A 204 28.63 -27.27 -4.90
CA ALA A 204 29.14 -25.89 -4.98
C ALA A 204 29.89 -25.56 -6.29
N ARG A 205 29.77 -24.30 -6.76
CA ARG A 205 30.53 -23.77 -7.90
C ARG A 205 31.91 -23.27 -7.48
N THR A 206 32.78 -24.20 -7.10
CA THR A 206 34.16 -23.93 -6.65
C THR A 206 35.21 -24.47 -7.63
N GLY A 207 34.80 -24.84 -8.85
CA GLY A 207 35.70 -25.24 -9.93
C GLY A 207 36.32 -24.05 -10.67
N PRO A 208 37.07 -24.30 -11.76
CA PRO A 208 37.63 -23.27 -12.61
C PRO A 208 36.58 -22.29 -13.15
N LEU A 209 37.00 -21.05 -13.45
CA LEU A 209 36.16 -20.06 -14.11
C LEU A 209 35.85 -20.52 -15.54
N ILE A 210 34.58 -20.47 -15.96
CA ILE A 210 34.16 -20.91 -17.29
C ILE A 210 34.58 -19.91 -18.38
N GLY A 211 34.67 -18.61 -18.04
CA GLY A 211 35.08 -17.56 -18.98
C GLY A 211 34.65 -16.18 -18.49
N TYR A 212 34.56 -15.23 -19.42
CA TYR A 212 34.19 -13.84 -19.16
C TYR A 212 33.01 -13.41 -20.05
N MET A 213 32.24 -12.44 -19.58
CA MET A 213 31.26 -11.75 -20.43
C MET A 213 32.00 -10.90 -21.47
N ALA A 214 31.72 -11.11 -22.75
CA ALA A 214 32.44 -10.47 -23.85
C ALA A 214 31.55 -9.48 -24.61
N LEU A 215 32.08 -8.30 -24.96
CA LEU A 215 31.38 -7.43 -25.90
C LEU A 215 31.30 -8.11 -27.27
N THR A 216 30.19 -7.92 -27.97
CA THR A 216 30.04 -8.35 -29.38
C THR A 216 30.30 -7.21 -30.37
N MET A 217 30.83 -6.10 -29.86
CA MET A 217 31.16 -4.89 -30.60
C MET A 217 32.46 -4.28 -30.05
N PRO A 218 33.14 -3.38 -30.79
CA PRO A 218 34.36 -2.74 -30.31
C PRO A 218 34.15 -1.97 -29.00
N LEU A 219 35.14 -2.05 -28.09
CA LEU A 219 35.09 -1.36 -26.80
C LEU A 219 34.93 0.16 -26.95
N ALA A 220 35.58 0.76 -27.95
CA ALA A 220 35.49 2.19 -28.23
C ALA A 220 34.05 2.61 -28.56
N ASP A 221 33.35 1.83 -29.39
CA ASP A 221 31.96 2.10 -29.79
C ASP A 221 31.01 1.94 -28.60
N ALA A 222 31.20 0.90 -27.79
CA ALA A 222 30.42 0.70 -26.57
C ALA A 222 30.59 1.88 -25.60
N VAL A 223 31.81 2.38 -25.42
CA VAL A 223 32.08 3.56 -24.59
C VAL A 223 31.45 4.83 -25.18
N ASP A 224 31.52 5.04 -26.49
CA ASP A 224 30.87 6.18 -27.14
C ASP A 224 29.35 6.18 -26.93
N ILE A 225 28.70 5.03 -27.16
CA ILE A 225 27.25 4.87 -26.98
C ILE A 225 26.85 5.17 -25.53
N LEU A 226 27.60 4.65 -24.56
CA LEU A 226 27.28 4.86 -23.14
C LEU A 226 27.58 6.28 -22.64
N ARG A 227 28.55 6.98 -23.24
CA ARG A 227 28.82 8.41 -22.97
C ARG A 227 27.82 9.34 -23.63
N HIS A 228 27.10 8.86 -24.64
CA HIS A 228 26.04 9.60 -25.33
C HIS A 228 24.68 8.89 -25.20
N PRO A 229 24.08 8.82 -23.98
CA PRO A 229 22.82 8.13 -23.75
C PRO A 229 21.66 8.64 -24.61
N CYS A 230 20.72 7.73 -24.87
CA CYS A 230 19.51 8.00 -25.63
C CYS A 230 18.58 8.99 -24.91
N GLY A 231 17.98 9.91 -25.65
CA GLY A 231 17.01 10.85 -25.10
C GLY A 231 15.64 10.22 -24.82
N LEU A 232 14.79 10.97 -24.12
CA LEU A 232 13.42 10.55 -23.81
C LEU A 232 12.56 10.28 -25.06
N ASN A 233 12.88 10.89 -26.19
CA ASN A 233 12.21 10.64 -27.48
C ASN A 233 12.33 9.18 -27.94
N VAL A 234 13.49 8.54 -27.71
CA VAL A 234 13.71 7.11 -28.01
C VAL A 234 12.84 6.26 -27.09
N TRP A 235 12.76 6.63 -25.81
CA TRP A 235 11.93 5.95 -24.81
C TRP A 235 10.43 6.03 -25.13
N GLU A 236 9.93 7.20 -25.52
CA GLU A 236 8.53 7.39 -25.93
C GLU A 236 8.19 6.64 -27.21
N ARG A 237 9.11 6.62 -28.20
CA ARG A 237 8.94 5.83 -29.42
C ARG A 237 8.93 4.34 -29.14
N LEU A 238 9.80 3.86 -28.26
CA LEU A 238 9.84 2.46 -27.84
C LEU A 238 8.53 2.03 -27.16
N GLN A 239 7.99 2.86 -26.26
CA GLN A 239 6.68 2.58 -25.66
C GLN A 239 5.57 2.56 -26.71
N ARG A 240 5.62 3.45 -27.71
CA ARG A 240 4.64 3.47 -28.80
C ARG A 240 4.70 2.20 -29.65
N GLU A 241 5.90 1.72 -29.98
CA GLU A 241 6.11 0.44 -30.69
C GLU A 241 5.59 -0.77 -29.89
N LEU A 242 5.57 -0.68 -28.56
CA LEU A 242 5.10 -1.72 -27.64
C LEU A 242 3.64 -1.51 -27.19
N THR A 243 2.88 -0.62 -27.82
CA THR A 243 1.53 -0.27 -27.35
C THR A 243 0.62 -1.49 -27.25
N ALA A 244 0.69 -2.44 -28.20
CA ALA A 244 -0.14 -3.65 -28.18
C ALA A 244 0.17 -4.55 -26.97
N GLU A 245 1.44 -4.75 -26.64
CA GLU A 245 1.88 -5.55 -25.50
C GLU A 245 1.65 -4.80 -24.17
N LEU A 246 1.78 -3.48 -24.19
CA LEU A 246 1.53 -2.62 -23.02
C LEU A 246 0.04 -2.45 -22.71
N THR A 247 -0.85 -2.67 -23.69
CA THR A 247 -2.31 -2.60 -23.52
C THR A 247 -2.92 -3.94 -23.15
N THR A 248 -2.40 -5.06 -23.70
CA THR A 248 -2.79 -6.42 -23.31
C THR A 248 -2.32 -6.78 -21.90
N ARG A 249 -1.24 -6.17 -21.43
CA ARG A 249 -0.81 -6.24 -20.04
C ARG A 249 -1.47 -5.12 -19.26
N GLU A 250 -2.44 -5.49 -18.42
CA GLU A 250 -2.89 -4.60 -17.35
C GLU A 250 -1.65 -4.03 -16.64
N PRO A 251 -1.63 -2.73 -16.29
CA PRO A 251 -0.55 -2.19 -15.50
C PRO A 251 -0.41 -3.04 -14.24
N ALA A 252 0.60 -3.90 -14.20
CA ALA A 252 0.94 -4.64 -13.01
C ALA A 252 1.06 -3.61 -11.89
N LEU A 253 0.21 -3.77 -10.89
CA LEU A 253 0.05 -2.83 -9.80
C LEU A 253 1.41 -2.44 -9.25
N SER A 254 1.55 -1.14 -8.99
CA SER A 254 2.67 -0.61 -8.23
C SER A 254 2.82 -1.41 -6.95
N LEU A 255 3.82 -2.28 -6.93
CA LEU A 255 4.37 -2.89 -5.73
C LEU A 255 5.24 -1.88 -4.95
N ALA A 256 5.37 -0.64 -5.44
CA ALA A 256 5.87 0.46 -4.64
C ALA A 256 4.76 0.96 -3.70
N ALA A 257 5.05 0.77 -2.42
CA ALA A 257 4.53 1.59 -1.33
C ALA A 257 4.60 3.09 -1.71
N PRO A 258 3.69 3.96 -1.24
CA PRO A 258 3.86 5.39 -1.39
C PRO A 258 5.28 5.85 -0.98
N GLY A 259 5.94 6.51 -1.93
CA GLY A 259 6.92 7.57 -1.70
C GLY A 259 8.33 7.16 -1.25
N PRO A 260 9.35 7.18 -2.14
CA PRO A 260 10.68 7.61 -1.72
C PRO A 260 10.58 8.90 -0.88
N CYS A 261 11.46 9.06 0.10
CA CYS A 261 11.62 10.31 0.83
C CYS A 261 11.49 11.52 -0.12
N HIS A 262 10.51 12.39 0.12
CA HIS A 262 10.29 13.58 -0.70
C HIS A 262 11.18 14.72 -0.22
N ILE A 263 11.56 15.61 -1.14
CA ILE A 263 12.26 16.84 -0.81
C ILE A 263 11.24 17.98 -0.84
N ASP A 264 11.13 18.74 0.25
CA ASP A 264 10.29 19.94 0.31
C ASP A 264 10.93 21.13 -0.42
N THR A 265 10.23 22.26 -0.48
CA THR A 265 10.70 23.49 -1.14
C THR A 265 11.98 24.07 -0.52
N ASP A 266 12.27 23.73 0.73
CA ASP A 266 13.48 24.14 1.46
C ASP A 266 14.63 23.12 1.31
N GLY A 267 14.47 22.12 0.44
CA GLY A 267 15.47 21.09 0.19
C GLY A 267 15.54 20.02 1.28
N ARG A 268 14.51 19.88 2.12
CA ARG A 268 14.52 18.97 3.28
C ARG A 268 13.73 17.68 3.04
N PRO A 269 14.25 16.54 3.51
CA PRO A 269 13.57 15.26 3.40
C PRO A 269 12.29 15.22 4.24
N TRP A 270 11.22 14.62 3.73
CA TRP A 270 9.99 14.33 4.48
C TRP A 270 9.23 13.14 3.85
N LEU A 271 8.23 12.60 4.57
CA LEU A 271 7.53 11.37 4.19
C LEU A 271 6.01 11.59 4.13
N PRO A 272 5.42 11.91 2.96
CA PRO A 272 3.98 12.11 2.85
C PRO A 272 3.20 10.85 3.24
N LEU A 273 2.06 11.06 3.90
CA LEU A 273 1.08 10.00 4.16
C LEU A 273 -0.13 10.15 3.24
N ASN A 274 -0.69 9.02 2.81
CA ASN A 274 -2.06 8.95 2.33
C ASN A 274 -2.99 9.31 3.50
N GLY A 275 -3.97 10.19 3.26
CA GLY A 275 -4.79 10.73 4.33
C GLY A 275 -4.27 12.02 4.96
N GLY A 276 -3.18 12.60 4.44
CA GLY A 276 -2.59 13.83 4.97
C GLY A 276 -1.83 13.64 6.29
N ARG A 277 -1.51 14.76 6.95
CA ARG A 277 -0.67 14.80 8.15
C ARG A 277 -1.42 14.22 9.35
N ARG A 278 -0.75 13.36 10.12
CA ARG A 278 -1.26 12.84 11.38
C ARG A 278 -0.93 13.79 12.53
N PRO A 279 -1.88 14.14 13.42
CA PRO A 279 -1.57 14.91 14.62
C PRO A 279 -0.64 14.14 15.56
N LEU A 280 0.02 14.87 16.48
CA LEU A 280 0.81 14.26 17.55
C LEU A 280 -0.10 13.43 18.49
N PRO A 281 0.36 12.28 19.00
CA PRO A 281 -0.30 11.61 20.11
C PRO A 281 -0.40 12.56 21.32
N ALA A 282 -1.53 12.55 22.05
CA ALA A 282 -1.83 13.51 23.13
C ALA A 282 -0.64 13.77 24.08
N ARG A 283 0.00 12.71 24.60
CA ARG A 283 1.19 12.84 25.45
C ARG A 283 2.34 13.60 24.78
N LEU A 284 2.59 13.36 23.49
CA LEU A 284 3.64 14.05 22.75
C LEU A 284 3.21 15.46 22.31
N ALA A 285 1.91 15.70 22.12
CA ALA A 285 1.35 17.03 21.90
C ALA A 285 1.55 17.90 23.16
N GLU A 286 1.12 17.41 24.32
CA GLU A 286 1.33 18.08 25.62
C GLU A 286 2.83 18.30 25.91
N LEU A 287 3.69 17.33 25.57
CA LEU A 287 5.14 17.50 25.66
C LEU A 287 5.68 18.59 24.72
N ALA A 288 5.14 18.69 23.50
CA ALA A 288 5.52 19.70 22.51
C ALA A 288 5.02 21.09 22.88
N GLU A 289 3.85 21.18 23.52
CA GLU A 289 3.23 22.40 24.04
C GLU A 289 3.97 22.92 25.27
N THR A 290 4.22 22.06 26.27
CA THR A 290 4.72 22.47 27.59
C THR A 290 6.23 22.39 27.73
N GLY A 291 6.89 21.46 27.02
CA GLY A 291 8.31 21.15 27.21
C GLY A 291 8.61 20.45 28.55
N ALA A 292 7.59 20.08 29.33
CA ALA A 292 7.69 19.53 30.68
C ALA A 292 8.11 18.05 30.71
N TRP A 293 9.19 17.70 30.00
CA TRP A 293 9.60 16.31 29.76
C TRP A 293 9.87 15.48 31.02
N GLN A 294 10.11 16.12 32.17
CA GLN A 294 10.33 15.45 33.46
C GLN A 294 9.03 15.04 34.15
N ALA A 295 7.87 15.53 33.70
CA ALA A 295 6.59 15.16 34.29
C ALA A 295 6.31 13.66 34.11
N SER A 296 5.94 12.98 35.20
CA SER A 296 5.83 11.52 35.25
C SER A 296 4.87 10.94 34.21
N HIS A 297 3.78 11.63 33.86
CA HIS A 297 2.81 11.19 32.86
C HIS A 297 3.30 11.40 31.41
N LEU A 298 4.27 12.29 31.19
CA LEU A 298 4.89 12.54 29.88
C LEU A 298 6.05 11.59 29.58
N GLN A 299 6.59 10.92 30.60
CA GLN A 299 7.65 9.93 30.46
C GLN A 299 7.14 8.63 29.81
N PRO A 300 7.93 7.94 28.96
CA PRO A 300 7.58 6.62 28.46
C PRO A 300 7.66 5.56 29.55
N LYS A 301 6.66 4.67 29.62
CA LYS A 301 6.63 3.56 30.59
C LYS A 301 7.78 2.56 30.41
N ALA A 302 8.18 2.30 29.15
CA ALA A 302 9.19 1.29 28.84
C ALA A 302 10.62 1.79 29.13
N MET A 303 10.92 3.05 28.77
CA MET A 303 12.23 3.65 28.95
C MET A 303 12.06 5.18 29.10
N PRO A 304 12.30 5.74 30.29
CA PRO A 304 12.26 7.18 30.53
C PRO A 304 13.23 7.94 29.62
N TYR A 305 12.89 9.18 29.27
CA TYR A 305 13.85 10.07 28.62
C TYR A 305 14.97 10.39 29.60
N ALA A 306 16.23 10.27 29.18
CA ALA A 306 17.39 10.64 29.97
C ALA A 306 17.75 12.13 29.84
N SER A 307 17.22 12.82 28.82
CA SER A 307 17.52 14.24 28.58
C SER A 307 16.42 14.99 27.82
N PRO A 308 16.41 16.35 27.86
CA PRO A 308 15.50 17.17 27.05
C PRO A 308 15.66 16.93 25.54
N SER A 309 16.87 16.54 25.11
CA SER A 309 17.15 16.26 23.69
C SER A 309 16.48 14.97 23.22
N GLU A 310 16.41 13.94 24.08
CA GLU A 310 15.68 12.71 23.76
C GLU A 310 14.17 12.93 23.69
N ALA A 311 13.64 13.73 24.63
CA ALA A 311 12.24 14.13 24.61
C ALA A 311 11.87 14.89 23.32
N ARG A 312 12.68 15.88 22.93
CA ARG A 312 12.53 16.61 21.67
C ARG A 312 12.60 15.68 20.46
N TYR A 313 13.60 14.80 20.43
CA TYR A 313 13.78 13.85 19.34
C TYR A 313 12.59 12.88 19.21
N ALA A 314 11.97 12.48 20.33
CA ALA A 314 10.77 11.65 20.32
C ALA A 314 9.58 12.35 19.63
N VAL A 315 9.39 13.66 19.89
CA VAL A 315 8.38 14.47 19.18
C VAL A 315 8.71 14.58 17.69
N MET A 316 9.96 14.92 17.33
CA MET A 316 10.40 15.03 15.92
C MET A 316 10.17 13.73 15.15
N ARG A 317 10.47 12.58 15.76
CA ARG A 317 10.23 11.25 15.17
C ARG A 317 8.74 10.95 14.98
N SER A 318 7.88 11.39 15.90
CA SER A 318 6.43 11.28 15.75
C SER A 318 5.91 12.17 14.62
N LEU A 319 6.41 13.40 14.49
CA LEU A 319 6.04 14.32 13.41
C LEU A 319 6.50 13.82 12.03
N ALA A 320 7.76 13.39 11.92
CA ALA A 320 8.30 12.83 10.69
C ALA A 320 7.54 11.58 10.23
N SER A 321 7.21 10.67 11.14
CA SER A 321 6.40 9.49 10.82
C SER A 321 4.92 9.81 10.56
N GLY A 322 4.44 10.95 11.08
CA GLY A 322 3.11 11.51 10.84
C GLY A 322 2.98 12.30 9.54
N GLY A 323 4.06 12.42 8.76
CA GLY A 323 4.07 13.06 7.44
C GLY A 323 4.07 14.58 7.43
N TRP A 324 4.53 15.20 8.52
CA TRP A 324 4.79 16.64 8.58
C TRP A 324 6.01 17.04 7.74
N ARG A 325 6.09 18.33 7.37
CA ARG A 325 7.28 18.97 6.79
C ARG A 325 8.03 19.78 7.84
N LEU A 326 9.35 19.96 7.66
CA LEU A 326 10.14 20.74 8.61
C LEU A 326 9.66 22.19 8.71
N ALA A 327 9.31 22.82 7.58
CA ALA A 327 8.81 24.19 7.55
C ALA A 327 7.54 24.37 8.41
N GLU A 328 6.66 23.37 8.41
CA GLU A 328 5.43 23.36 9.19
C GLU A 328 5.73 23.20 10.68
N VAL A 329 6.63 22.28 11.05
CA VAL A 329 7.08 22.13 12.44
C VAL A 329 7.70 23.43 12.95
N LEU A 330 8.53 24.08 12.12
CA LEU A 330 9.13 25.36 12.46
C LEU A 330 8.10 26.48 12.58
N ALA A 331 6.97 26.43 11.87
CA ALA A 331 5.88 27.39 12.01
C ALA A 331 5.17 27.21 13.36
N GLU A 332 4.86 25.97 13.75
CA GLU A 332 4.23 25.64 15.04
C GLU A 332 5.12 25.93 16.26
N MET A 333 6.44 25.94 16.07
CA MET A 333 7.41 26.30 17.12
C MET A 333 7.53 27.81 17.34
N ARG A 334 7.07 28.66 16.42
CA ARG A 334 7.24 30.13 16.56
C ARG A 334 6.34 30.67 17.69
N PRO A 335 6.64 31.88 18.21
CA PRO A 335 5.72 32.58 19.11
C PRO A 335 4.32 32.67 18.50
N GLY A 336 3.30 32.17 19.22
CA GLY A 336 1.92 32.08 18.76
C GLY A 336 1.54 30.77 18.05
N GLY A 337 2.49 29.85 17.83
CA GLY A 337 2.22 28.49 17.33
C GLY A 337 1.87 27.51 18.46
N ALA A 338 1.45 26.29 18.09
CA ALA A 338 0.96 25.30 19.05
C ALA A 338 2.07 24.67 19.93
N TRP A 339 3.35 24.73 19.54
CA TRP A 339 4.41 23.94 20.19
C TRP A 339 5.58 24.77 20.76
N PRO A 340 5.32 25.73 21.68
CA PRO A 340 6.39 26.53 22.29
C PRO A 340 7.32 25.69 23.18
N GLY A 341 6.83 24.58 23.75
CA GLY A 341 7.62 23.64 24.55
C GLY A 341 8.79 22.99 23.79
N LEU A 342 8.68 22.83 22.47
CA LEU A 342 9.80 22.36 21.64
C LEU A 342 10.97 23.35 21.62
N GLU A 343 10.70 24.67 21.66
CA GLU A 343 11.76 25.66 21.82
C GLU A 343 12.41 25.57 23.21
N ALA A 344 11.62 25.35 24.27
CA ALA A 344 12.14 25.20 25.62
C ALA A 344 13.12 24.01 25.74
N LEU A 345 12.85 22.90 25.06
CA LEU A 345 13.72 21.71 25.01
C LEU A 345 15.06 21.95 24.27
N LEU A 346 15.23 23.08 23.58
CA LEU A 346 16.52 23.48 22.98
C LEU A 346 17.43 24.22 23.98
N GLY A 347 16.91 24.63 25.14
CA GLY A 347 17.69 25.26 26.21
C GLY A 347 18.42 26.56 25.80
N LYS A 348 19.57 26.83 26.42
CA LYS A 348 20.34 28.09 26.27
C LYS A 348 21.17 28.19 24.98
N ARG A 349 20.87 27.39 23.95
CA ARG A 349 21.59 27.40 22.67
C ARG A 349 21.41 28.72 21.93
N SER A 350 22.44 29.15 21.18
CA SER A 350 22.33 30.31 20.29
C SER A 350 21.35 30.03 19.15
N LEU A 351 20.82 31.07 18.50
CA LEU A 351 19.86 30.93 17.39
C LEU A 351 20.38 30.03 16.25
N ALA A 352 21.68 30.15 15.91
CA ALA A 352 22.31 29.31 14.91
C ALA A 352 22.39 27.84 15.34
N GLN A 353 22.76 27.58 16.60
CA GLN A 353 22.81 26.22 17.17
C GLN A 353 21.42 25.59 17.27
N ARG A 354 20.39 26.37 17.64
CA ARG A 354 18.99 25.92 17.68
C ARG A 354 18.55 25.42 16.30
N ARG A 355 18.79 26.23 15.26
CA ARG A 355 18.47 25.86 13.86
C ARG A 355 19.21 24.60 13.40
N ALA A 356 20.49 24.48 13.72
CA ALA A 356 21.29 23.31 13.36
C ALA A 356 20.79 22.03 14.05
N VAL A 357 20.46 22.10 15.34
CA VAL A 357 19.96 20.96 16.13
C VAL A 357 18.61 20.49 15.62
N VAL A 358 17.67 21.40 15.38
CA VAL A 358 16.33 21.05 14.86
C VAL A 358 16.43 20.39 13.49
N ARG A 359 17.28 20.92 12.59
CA ARG A 359 17.53 20.31 11.27
C ARG A 359 18.14 18.92 11.38
N PHE A 360 19.14 18.75 12.25
CA PHE A 360 19.78 17.46 12.48
C PHE A 360 18.79 16.41 13.03
N ASP A 361 18.01 16.78 14.04
CA ASP A 361 16.98 15.92 14.62
C ASP A 361 15.92 15.54 13.57
N TRP A 362 15.52 16.48 12.71
CA TRP A 362 14.59 16.23 11.61
C TRP A 362 15.13 15.25 10.58
N ASP A 363 16.31 15.53 10.01
CA ASP A 363 16.94 14.68 8.98
C ASP A 363 17.13 13.26 9.51
N ARG A 364 17.52 13.12 10.79
CA ARG A 364 17.66 11.84 11.48
C ARG A 364 16.31 11.14 11.67
N ALA A 365 15.28 11.86 12.11
CA ALA A 365 13.93 11.34 12.31
C ALA A 365 13.32 10.80 11.01
N VAL A 366 13.46 11.53 9.89
CA VAL A 366 12.96 11.09 8.58
C VAL A 366 13.74 9.89 8.08
N LYS A 367 15.07 9.89 8.22
CA LYS A 367 15.91 8.73 7.86
C LYS A 367 15.50 7.48 8.63
N GLU A 368 15.31 7.59 9.94
CA GLU A 368 14.85 6.47 10.78
C GLU A 368 13.45 6.00 10.35
N ALA A 369 12.50 6.91 10.13
CA ALA A 369 11.15 6.58 9.65
C ALA A 369 11.17 5.80 8.32
N VAL A 370 12.01 6.19 7.37
CA VAL A 370 12.19 5.49 6.09
C VAL A 370 12.79 4.09 6.29
N THR A 371 13.80 3.96 7.16
CA THR A 371 14.46 2.66 7.41
C THR A 371 13.57 1.65 8.14
N HIS A 372 12.77 2.12 9.10
CA HIS A 372 11.86 1.26 9.88
C HIS A 372 10.62 0.80 9.07
N ARG A 373 10.25 1.50 7.99
CA ARG A 373 9.23 1.01 7.03
C ARG A 373 9.70 -0.14 6.13
N ARG A 374 11.02 -0.28 5.92
CA ARG A 374 11.59 -1.13 4.86
C ARG A 374 12.15 -2.48 5.34
N ALA A 375 12.07 -2.81 6.64
CA ALA A 375 12.67 -4.03 7.18
C ALA A 375 11.64 -4.94 7.86
N PRO A 376 11.33 -6.13 7.31
CA PRO A 376 10.86 -7.22 8.14
C PRO A 376 12.08 -7.76 8.90
N LYS A 377 12.27 -7.35 10.15
CA LYS A 377 13.20 -8.05 11.04
C LYS A 377 12.43 -9.17 11.73
N SER A 378 12.80 -10.41 11.41
CA SER A 378 12.29 -11.65 12.02
C SER A 378 12.68 -11.86 13.49
N HIS A 379 13.14 -10.83 14.21
CA HIS A 379 13.66 -10.96 15.58
C HIS A 379 13.32 -9.80 16.52
N THR A 380 12.28 -9.00 16.25
CA THR A 380 11.73 -8.11 17.28
C THR A 380 10.41 -8.67 17.80
N SER A 381 10.53 -9.25 19.00
CA SER A 381 9.49 -9.65 19.95
C SER A 381 8.23 -8.77 19.96
N SER A 382 7.10 -9.45 20.17
CA SER A 382 5.78 -9.12 20.74
C SER A 382 5.44 -7.77 21.41
N ASN A 383 6.21 -6.69 21.27
CA ASN A 383 6.02 -5.46 22.04
C ASN A 383 5.64 -4.26 21.17
N TYR A 384 4.71 -4.45 20.23
CA TYR A 384 3.76 -3.38 19.94
C TYR A 384 2.76 -3.37 21.09
N THR A 385 3.06 -2.64 22.16
CA THR A 385 2.05 -2.29 23.16
C THR A 385 1.15 -1.23 22.48
N PRO A 386 -0.13 -1.53 22.21
CA PRO A 386 -1.07 -0.48 21.82
C PRO A 386 -1.05 0.57 22.94
N PRO A 387 -1.28 1.87 22.65
CA PRO A 387 -1.57 2.81 23.73
C PRO A 387 -2.76 2.23 24.51
N GLN A 388 -2.48 1.76 25.73
CA GLN A 388 -3.49 1.35 26.68
C GLN A 388 -4.43 2.54 26.87
N GLY A 389 -5.73 2.27 26.80
CA GLY A 389 -6.77 3.29 26.82
C GLY A 389 -6.56 4.36 27.90
N GLY A 390 -6.79 5.60 27.52
CA GLY A 390 -6.76 6.74 28.44
C GLY A 390 -6.59 8.07 27.70
N ALA A 391 -7.68 8.82 27.61
CA ALA A 391 -7.71 10.29 27.59
C ALA A 391 -7.04 11.08 26.43
N GLY A 392 -6.87 10.51 25.24
CA GLY A 392 -6.36 11.26 24.07
C GLY A 392 -7.23 11.18 22.81
N LEU A 393 -8.46 10.67 22.93
CA LEU A 393 -9.38 10.47 21.80
C LEU A 393 -10.40 11.61 21.66
N GLU A 394 -10.25 12.73 22.37
CA GLU A 394 -11.34 13.72 22.46
C GLU A 394 -11.37 14.76 21.31
N GLU A 395 -10.31 14.94 20.52
CA GLU A 395 -10.22 16.12 19.64
C GLU A 395 -10.42 15.93 18.13
N ARG A 396 -10.80 14.75 17.60
CA ARG A 396 -11.11 14.62 16.15
C ARG A 396 -11.72 13.28 15.78
N TRP A 397 -12.92 13.28 15.16
CA TRP A 397 -13.80 12.13 14.89
C TRP A 397 -13.21 10.75 15.24
N PRO A 398 -13.36 10.32 16.50
CA PRO A 398 -13.28 8.93 16.89
C PRO A 398 -14.62 8.30 16.51
N VAL A 399 -14.62 7.08 15.96
CA VAL A 399 -15.84 6.26 15.95
C VAL A 399 -16.38 6.27 17.38
N PRO A 400 -17.56 6.85 17.67
CA PRO A 400 -17.97 7.09 19.04
C PRO A 400 -17.89 5.81 19.86
N ARG A 401 -17.29 5.86 21.06
CA ARG A 401 -17.33 4.75 22.04
C ARG A 401 -18.77 4.24 22.25
N MET A 402 -19.76 5.09 22.01
CA MET A 402 -21.20 4.80 21.98
C MET A 402 -21.65 3.75 20.95
N ILE A 403 -20.78 3.32 20.01
CA ILE A 403 -21.03 2.24 19.06
C ILE A 403 -20.59 0.87 19.62
N ILE A 404 -19.80 0.87 20.71
CA ILE A 404 -19.15 -0.32 21.26
C ILE A 404 -19.80 -0.70 22.59
N ASP A 405 -20.72 -1.67 22.56
CA ASP A 405 -21.19 -2.38 23.76
C ASP A 405 -20.31 -3.62 24.08
N THR A 406 -19.30 -3.90 23.24
CA THR A 406 -18.45 -5.10 23.35
C THR A 406 -17.19 -4.82 24.18
N PRO A 407 -16.88 -5.62 25.22
CA PRO A 407 -15.65 -5.47 25.97
C PRO A 407 -14.44 -5.70 25.05
N VAL A 408 -13.48 -4.78 25.10
CA VAL A 408 -12.18 -4.90 24.40
C VAL A 408 -11.44 -6.09 25.00
N THR A 409 -11.38 -7.21 24.28
CA THR A 409 -10.55 -8.35 24.64
C THR A 409 -9.10 -8.13 24.18
N SER A 410 -8.17 -8.84 24.83
CA SER A 410 -6.70 -8.77 24.71
C SER A 410 -6.11 -8.39 23.33
N PRO A 411 -4.90 -7.79 23.28
CA PRO A 411 -4.28 -7.33 22.04
C PRO A 411 -4.11 -8.48 21.04
N GLY A 412 -4.95 -8.53 20.02
CA GLY A 412 -4.83 -9.51 18.95
C GLY A 412 -3.75 -9.15 17.94
N ASN A 413 -3.48 -10.10 17.03
CA ASN A 413 -2.40 -10.04 16.06
C ASN A 413 -2.61 -8.90 15.03
N TYR A 414 -2.19 -7.67 15.37
CA TYR A 414 -2.24 -6.51 14.48
C TYR A 414 -1.54 -6.75 13.12
N ALA A 415 -0.57 -7.66 13.09
CA ALA A 415 0.08 -8.12 11.87
C ALA A 415 -0.90 -8.79 10.89
N GLU A 416 -1.82 -9.63 11.37
CA GLU A 416 -2.83 -10.29 10.53
C GLU A 416 -3.81 -9.28 9.94
N LEU A 417 -4.20 -8.27 10.73
CA LEU A 417 -5.06 -7.19 10.25
C LEU A 417 -4.37 -6.32 9.19
N GLN A 418 -3.06 -6.10 9.31
CA GLN A 418 -2.27 -5.40 8.28
C GLN A 418 -2.17 -6.21 6.98
N ILE A 419 -1.95 -7.52 7.08
CA ILE A 419 -1.96 -8.43 5.91
C ILE A 419 -3.34 -8.41 5.25
N TRP A 420 -4.42 -8.48 6.03
CA TRP A 420 -5.79 -8.41 5.50
C TRP A 420 -6.09 -7.06 4.85
N THR A 421 -5.70 -5.95 5.47
CA THR A 421 -5.88 -4.60 4.88
C THR A 421 -5.12 -4.49 3.56
N THR A 422 -3.92 -5.07 3.49
CA THR A 422 -3.15 -5.14 2.24
C THR A 422 -3.85 -6.01 1.19
N ALA A 423 -4.45 -7.12 1.59
CA ALA A 423 -5.21 -7.98 0.70
C ALA A 423 -6.49 -7.29 0.16
N VAL A 424 -7.18 -6.50 0.99
CA VAL A 424 -8.28 -5.63 0.56
C VAL A 424 -7.78 -4.64 -0.49
N TRP A 425 -6.65 -3.97 -0.25
CA TRP A 425 -6.09 -3.03 -1.22
C TRP A 425 -5.78 -3.72 -2.56
N LEU A 426 -5.18 -4.91 -2.54
CA LEU A 426 -4.93 -5.71 -3.74
C LEU A 426 -6.24 -6.10 -4.45
N ALA A 427 -7.25 -6.52 -3.70
CA ALA A 427 -8.57 -6.88 -4.23
C ALA A 427 -9.26 -5.68 -4.92
N GLU A 428 -9.16 -4.50 -4.33
CA GLU A 428 -9.68 -3.26 -4.89
C GLU A 428 -9.00 -2.83 -6.17
N HIS A 429 -7.82 -3.35 -6.45
CA HIS A 429 -7.06 -3.02 -7.63
C HIS A 429 -7.01 -4.16 -8.64
N ASP A 430 -7.60 -5.32 -8.30
CA ASP A 430 -7.83 -6.44 -9.20
C ASP A 430 -9.01 -6.11 -10.12
N PRO A 431 -8.80 -5.95 -11.43
CA PRO A 431 -9.86 -5.54 -12.35
C PRO A 431 -10.96 -6.60 -12.50
N VAL A 432 -10.62 -7.89 -12.37
CA VAL A 432 -11.59 -8.99 -12.44
C VAL A 432 -12.51 -8.92 -11.22
N ARG A 433 -11.93 -8.78 -10.02
CA ARG A 433 -12.70 -8.71 -8.77
C ARG A 433 -13.52 -7.43 -8.69
N CYS A 434 -12.95 -6.28 -9.05
CA CYS A 434 -13.68 -5.01 -9.11
C CYS A 434 -14.83 -5.04 -10.12
N LYS A 435 -14.64 -5.66 -11.29
CA LYS A 435 -15.71 -5.85 -12.26
C LYS A 435 -16.83 -6.73 -11.68
N GLY A 436 -16.47 -7.75 -10.88
CA GLY A 436 -17.42 -8.58 -10.14
C GLY A 436 -18.30 -7.81 -9.16
N TRP A 437 -17.74 -6.81 -8.46
CA TRP A 437 -18.52 -5.92 -7.59
C TRP A 437 -19.42 -4.93 -8.37
N GLY A 438 -19.11 -4.69 -9.64
CA GLY A 438 -19.91 -3.87 -10.54
C GLY A 438 -20.16 -2.46 -10.00
N ARG A 439 -21.40 -1.98 -10.13
CA ARG A 439 -21.81 -0.63 -9.68
C ARG A 439 -21.70 -0.44 -8.16
N ARG A 440 -21.65 -1.53 -7.37
CA ARG A 440 -21.54 -1.50 -5.90
C ARG A 440 -20.11 -1.43 -5.40
N ALA A 441 -19.09 -1.42 -6.28
CA ALA A 441 -17.69 -1.37 -5.87
C ALA A 441 -17.36 -0.27 -4.84
N PRO A 442 -17.86 0.99 -4.95
CA PRO A 442 -17.64 1.99 -3.89
C PRO A 442 -18.23 1.58 -2.53
N SER A 443 -19.45 1.01 -2.51
CA SER A 443 -20.10 0.56 -1.29
C SER A 443 -19.37 -0.63 -0.64
N VAL A 444 -18.95 -1.61 -1.45
CA VAL A 444 -18.12 -2.74 -1.01
C VAL A 444 -16.87 -2.27 -0.29
N ARG A 445 -16.18 -1.32 -0.91
CA ARG A 445 -14.96 -0.68 -0.40
C ARG A 445 -15.18 0.01 0.95
N LEU A 446 -16.27 0.75 1.11
CA LEU A 446 -16.60 1.40 2.38
C LEU A 446 -16.99 0.42 3.49
N VAL A 447 -17.66 -0.69 3.16
CA VAL A 447 -17.94 -1.76 4.14
C VAL A 447 -16.65 -2.44 4.58
N LEU A 448 -15.72 -2.73 3.67
CA LEU A 448 -14.41 -3.30 4.01
C LEU A 448 -13.59 -2.36 4.92
N ARG A 449 -13.66 -1.04 4.68
CA ARG A 449 -13.07 -0.02 5.57
C ARG A 449 -13.74 0.02 6.94
N ALA A 450 -15.07 -0.09 7.00
CA ALA A 450 -15.82 -0.17 8.26
C ALA A 450 -15.46 -1.43 9.07
N LEU A 451 -15.30 -2.58 8.41
CA LEU A 451 -14.83 -3.81 9.05
C LEU A 451 -13.38 -3.67 9.55
N ALA A 452 -12.50 -3.02 8.78
CA ALA A 452 -11.15 -2.71 9.24
C ALA A 452 -11.16 -1.85 10.52
N LEU A 453 -12.03 -0.84 10.58
CA LEU A 453 -12.23 0.00 11.77
C LEU A 453 -12.77 -0.82 12.95
N ALA A 454 -13.80 -1.64 12.74
CA ALA A 454 -14.37 -2.54 13.74
C ALA A 454 -13.33 -3.51 14.33
N SER A 455 -12.49 -4.12 13.49
CA SER A 455 -11.38 -4.98 13.92
C SER A 455 -10.30 -4.21 14.68
N ARG A 456 -10.00 -2.96 14.30
CA ARG A 456 -9.04 -2.12 15.05
C ARG A 456 -9.56 -1.75 16.43
N LEU A 457 -10.87 -1.53 16.57
CA LEU A 457 -11.51 -1.19 17.85
C LEU A 457 -11.53 -2.39 18.81
N THR A 458 -11.76 -3.59 18.30
CA THR A 458 -11.82 -4.83 19.10
C THR A 458 -10.46 -5.50 19.29
N GLY A 459 -9.48 -5.19 18.45
CA GLY A 459 -8.19 -5.87 18.42
C GLY A 459 -8.25 -7.27 17.81
N ALA A 460 -9.38 -7.70 17.24
CA ALA A 460 -9.59 -9.04 16.73
C ALA A 460 -9.88 -9.08 15.22
N SER A 461 -9.39 -10.13 14.54
CA SER A 461 -9.72 -10.43 13.14
C SER A 461 -11.13 -11.04 12.99
N THR A 462 -11.79 -11.36 14.10
CA THR A 462 -13.19 -11.79 14.16
C THR A 462 -14.00 -10.74 14.89
N THR A 463 -15.09 -10.27 14.28
CA THR A 463 -15.86 -9.13 14.78
C THR A 463 -17.35 -9.41 14.76
N ALA A 464 -18.05 -9.00 15.82
CA ALA A 464 -19.48 -9.17 16.00
C ALA A 464 -20.22 -7.82 15.89
N PHE A 465 -19.93 -7.04 14.85
CA PHE A 465 -20.63 -5.76 14.62
C PHE A 465 -21.85 -5.96 13.72
N GLY A 466 -23.01 -5.54 14.22
CA GLY A 466 -24.24 -5.54 13.43
C GLY A 466 -24.22 -4.54 12.27
N VAL A 467 -25.07 -4.76 11.28
CA VAL A 467 -25.19 -3.94 10.06
C VAL A 467 -25.46 -2.46 10.33
N ARG A 468 -26.14 -2.14 11.44
CA ARG A 468 -26.41 -0.76 11.88
C ARG A 468 -25.15 -0.07 12.42
N SER A 469 -24.31 -0.78 13.15
CA SER A 469 -23.02 -0.25 13.62
C SER A 469 -22.04 -0.03 12.46
N LEU A 470 -21.98 -0.99 11.53
CA LEU A 470 -21.17 -0.86 10.31
C LEU A 470 -21.69 0.22 9.37
N SER A 471 -22.99 0.50 9.36
CA SER A 471 -23.60 1.63 8.66
C SER A 471 -23.08 2.98 9.19
N LEU A 472 -22.96 3.13 10.51
CA LEU A 472 -22.38 4.33 11.11
C LEU A 472 -20.89 4.48 10.76
N MET A 473 -20.14 3.38 10.63
CA MET A 473 -18.71 3.41 10.28
C MET A 473 -18.41 3.58 8.78
N SER A 474 -19.38 3.27 7.91
CA SER A 474 -19.22 3.34 6.44
C SER A 474 -19.91 4.55 5.82
N GLY A 475 -20.81 5.21 6.54
CA GLY A 475 -21.69 6.26 6.02
C GLY A 475 -22.86 5.74 5.18
N LEU A 476 -22.89 4.44 4.87
CA LEU A 476 -23.94 3.80 4.05
C LEU A 476 -25.20 3.52 4.87
N SER A 477 -26.31 3.19 4.20
CA SER A 477 -27.51 2.69 4.89
C SER A 477 -27.29 1.26 5.41
N TRP A 478 -27.89 0.91 6.55
CA TRP A 478 -27.80 -0.43 7.13
C TRP A 478 -28.29 -1.54 6.18
N ARG A 479 -29.26 -1.25 5.29
CA ARG A 479 -29.71 -2.18 4.24
C ARG A 479 -28.61 -2.43 3.20
N THR A 480 -27.93 -1.37 2.75
CA THR A 480 -26.80 -1.49 1.80
C THR A 480 -25.67 -2.32 2.41
N VAL A 481 -25.36 -2.08 3.69
CA VAL A 481 -24.36 -2.87 4.42
C VAL A 481 -24.75 -4.34 4.46
N ALA A 482 -26.00 -4.66 4.77
CA ALA A 482 -26.49 -6.04 4.80
C ALA A 482 -26.34 -6.74 3.44
N THR A 483 -26.75 -6.07 2.35
CA THR A 483 -26.58 -6.59 0.98
C THR A 483 -25.11 -6.82 0.64
N VAL A 484 -24.23 -5.86 0.93
CA VAL A 484 -22.80 -5.97 0.64
C VAL A 484 -22.14 -7.09 1.43
N LEU A 485 -22.49 -7.28 2.71
CA LEU A 485 -21.95 -8.38 3.52
C LEU A 485 -22.41 -9.74 3.02
N ALA A 486 -23.65 -9.85 2.53
CA ALA A 486 -24.15 -11.07 1.90
C ALA A 486 -23.38 -11.38 0.60
N GLU A 487 -23.15 -10.37 -0.24
CA GLU A 487 -22.36 -10.56 -1.46
C GLU A 487 -20.93 -10.97 -1.17
N LEU A 488 -20.26 -10.27 -0.23
CA LEU A 488 -18.87 -10.52 0.12
C LEU A 488 -18.63 -11.92 0.71
N ARG A 489 -19.59 -12.46 1.49
CA ARG A 489 -19.47 -13.80 2.09
C ARG A 489 -19.76 -14.93 1.10
N ASP A 490 -20.51 -14.65 0.04
CA ASP A 490 -20.88 -15.63 -1.01
C ASP A 490 -19.80 -15.72 -2.12
N GLU A 491 -18.76 -14.88 -2.09
CA GLU A 491 -17.63 -14.95 -3.01
C GLU A 491 -16.83 -16.26 -2.88
N ARG A 492 -16.31 -16.78 -4.00
CA ARG A 492 -15.54 -18.04 -4.05
C ARG A 492 -14.24 -18.01 -3.22
N ASP A 493 -13.55 -16.87 -3.18
CA ASP A 493 -12.34 -16.64 -2.36
C ASP A 493 -12.54 -15.36 -1.52
N PRO A 494 -13.37 -15.42 -0.46
CA PRO A 494 -13.98 -14.26 0.16
C PRO A 494 -13.01 -13.53 1.11
N LEU A 495 -13.17 -12.21 1.19
CA LEU A 495 -12.46 -11.34 2.14
C LEU A 495 -13.03 -11.43 3.56
N VAL A 496 -14.27 -11.90 3.69
CA VAL A 496 -14.99 -12.06 4.95
C VAL A 496 -15.71 -13.38 4.97
N VAL A 497 -15.71 -14.05 6.11
CA VAL A 497 -16.43 -15.31 6.32
C VAL A 497 -17.41 -15.12 7.45
N LEU A 498 -18.68 -15.48 7.24
CA LEU A 498 -19.65 -15.53 8.31
C LEU A 498 -19.36 -16.76 9.19
N VAL A 499 -18.92 -16.52 10.42
CA VAL A 499 -18.60 -17.56 11.40
C VAL A 499 -19.85 -17.98 12.17
N ARG A 500 -20.68 -17.01 12.53
CA ARG A 500 -21.92 -17.24 13.28
C ARG A 500 -22.98 -16.27 12.80
N ARG A 501 -24.19 -16.77 12.55
CA ARG A 501 -25.36 -15.93 12.28
C ARG A 501 -25.81 -15.20 13.55
N ALA A 502 -26.42 -14.04 13.38
CA ALA A 502 -27.09 -13.34 14.46
C ALA A 502 -28.10 -14.25 15.17
N VAL A 503 -28.12 -14.19 16.49
CA VAL A 503 -29.05 -14.92 17.36
C VAL A 503 -29.51 -13.94 18.45
N GLU A 504 -30.81 -13.78 18.63
CA GLU A 504 -31.39 -12.87 19.62
C GLU A 504 -30.78 -11.46 19.55
N ARG A 505 -29.98 -11.09 20.57
CA ARG A 505 -29.32 -9.80 20.71
C ARG A 505 -27.95 -9.75 20.03
N ASP A 506 -27.39 -10.92 19.70
CA ASP A 506 -26.08 -11.04 19.09
C ASP A 506 -26.14 -10.75 17.60
N ALA A 507 -25.20 -9.93 17.13
CA ALA A 507 -25.01 -9.70 15.71
C ALA A 507 -24.31 -10.90 15.01
N ASP A 508 -24.38 -10.89 13.68
CA ASP A 508 -23.54 -11.74 12.84
C ASP A 508 -22.07 -11.57 13.23
N VAL A 509 -21.36 -12.68 13.31
CA VAL A 509 -19.92 -12.71 13.58
C VAL A 509 -19.19 -12.97 12.27
N TYR A 510 -18.42 -11.99 11.81
CA TYR A 510 -17.60 -12.09 10.61
C TYR A 510 -16.11 -12.23 10.97
N MET A 511 -15.42 -13.16 10.32
CA MET A 511 -13.97 -13.29 10.33
C MET A 511 -13.37 -12.67 9.08
N LEU A 512 -12.38 -11.80 9.27
CA LEU A 512 -11.57 -11.22 8.20
C LEU A 512 -10.60 -12.28 7.67
N ARG A 513 -10.79 -12.69 6.41
CA ARG A 513 -10.00 -13.74 5.77
C ARG A 513 -9.15 -13.14 4.65
N VAL A 514 -7.86 -13.48 4.65
CA VAL A 514 -6.96 -13.15 3.53
C VAL A 514 -7.22 -14.16 2.40
N PRO A 515 -7.72 -13.71 1.22
CA PRO A 515 -7.98 -14.57 0.07
C PRO A 515 -6.71 -15.29 -0.39
N HIS A 516 -6.85 -16.52 -0.87
CA HIS A 516 -5.70 -17.30 -1.33
C HIS A 516 -4.97 -16.61 -2.47
N ALA A 517 -5.71 -16.00 -3.41
CA ALA A 517 -5.16 -15.27 -4.56
C ALA A 517 -4.19 -14.15 -4.16
N TYR A 518 -4.42 -13.50 -3.00
CA TYR A 518 -3.62 -12.35 -2.57
C TYR A 518 -2.62 -12.66 -1.46
N ARG A 519 -2.72 -13.82 -0.81
CA ARG A 519 -1.91 -14.15 0.39
C ARG A 519 -0.41 -13.97 0.17
N GLY A 520 0.12 -14.51 -0.92
CA GLY A 520 1.56 -14.41 -1.21
C GLY A 520 2.05 -12.97 -1.39
N GLN A 521 1.22 -12.11 -1.98
CA GLN A 521 1.53 -10.70 -2.16
C GLN A 521 1.29 -9.89 -0.88
N ALA A 522 0.16 -10.09 -0.21
CA ALA A 522 -0.22 -9.39 1.01
C ALA A 522 0.71 -9.64 2.20
N THR A 523 1.41 -10.78 2.26
CA THR A 523 2.45 -11.04 3.27
C THR A 523 3.78 -10.35 2.95
N ARG A 524 4.05 -10.05 1.67
CA ARG A 524 5.30 -9.42 1.21
C ARG A 524 5.16 -7.91 1.07
N HIS A 525 3.95 -7.45 0.81
CA HIS A 525 3.57 -6.04 0.72
C HIS A 525 3.06 -5.55 2.07
N VAL A 526 3.48 -4.35 2.44
CA VAL A 526 2.88 -3.62 3.54
C VAL A 526 2.12 -2.47 2.90
N TRP A 527 0.80 -2.57 2.85
CA TRP A 527 -0.03 -1.40 2.62
C TRP A 527 0.25 -0.37 3.72
N GLU A 528 0.47 0.88 3.34
CA GLU A 528 0.99 1.89 4.24
C GLU A 528 -0.05 2.47 5.18
N ALA A 529 0.41 2.85 6.38
CA ALA A 529 -0.41 3.41 7.44
C ALA A 529 -0.96 4.82 7.06
N GLY A 530 -2.20 4.85 6.57
CA GLY A 530 -3.07 6.02 6.53
C GLY A 530 -4.20 5.93 7.56
N ARG A 531 -4.81 7.06 7.92
CA ARG A 531 -6.06 7.06 8.71
C ARG A 531 -7.20 6.64 7.79
N ILE A 532 -8.01 5.68 8.22
CA ILE A 532 -9.28 5.38 7.53
C ILE A 532 -10.25 6.49 7.93
N GLU A 533 -10.48 7.43 7.03
CA GLU A 533 -11.30 8.62 7.27
C GLU A 533 -12.68 8.53 6.60
N THR A 534 -12.91 7.49 5.81
CA THR A 534 -14.14 7.33 5.01
C THR A 534 -15.42 7.21 5.83
N GLY A 535 -15.31 6.94 7.14
CA GLY A 535 -16.42 6.89 8.08
C GLY A 535 -16.76 8.21 8.76
N HIS A 536 -16.19 9.34 8.30
CA HIS A 536 -16.47 10.66 8.85
C HIS A 536 -17.88 11.16 8.49
N PRO A 537 -18.63 11.85 9.38
CA PRO A 537 -19.98 12.33 9.13
C PRO A 537 -20.12 13.21 7.90
N ALA A 538 -19.12 14.04 7.60
CA ALA A 538 -19.07 14.83 6.37
C ALA A 538 -19.39 14.00 5.11
N PHE A 539 -19.01 12.72 5.07
CA PHE A 539 -19.27 11.84 3.93
C PHE A 539 -20.68 11.25 3.88
N LEU A 540 -21.51 11.45 4.90
CA LEU A 540 -22.95 11.20 4.80
C LEU A 540 -23.58 12.11 3.74
N GLU A 541 -23.15 13.37 3.71
CA GLU A 541 -23.61 14.40 2.77
C GLU A 541 -22.77 14.39 1.48
N LEU A 542 -21.44 14.36 1.59
CA LEU A 542 -20.55 14.39 0.42
C LEU A 542 -20.54 13.09 -0.40
N GLY A 543 -20.98 11.99 0.22
CA GLY A 543 -21.15 10.70 -0.43
C GLY A 543 -19.88 9.84 -0.58
N PRO A 544 -20.07 8.60 -1.07
CA PRO A 544 -19.06 7.54 -1.01
C PRO A 544 -17.86 7.76 -1.93
N VAL A 545 -18.07 8.37 -3.10
CA VAL A 545 -16.98 8.65 -4.06
C VAL A 545 -16.04 9.72 -3.51
N CYS A 546 -16.59 10.76 -2.88
CA CYS A 546 -15.81 11.80 -2.20
C CYS A 546 -14.99 11.19 -1.06
N ALA A 547 -15.55 10.27 -0.28
CA ALA A 547 -14.83 9.59 0.79
C ALA A 547 -13.60 8.82 0.28
N LEU A 548 -13.76 7.99 -0.76
CA LEU A 548 -12.69 7.18 -1.34
C LEU A 548 -11.62 8.03 -2.03
N LEU A 549 -12.02 9.08 -2.73
CA LEU A 549 -11.08 10.00 -3.36
C LEU A 549 -10.30 10.81 -2.31
N TYR A 550 -10.98 11.30 -1.26
CA TYR A 550 -10.34 12.06 -0.18
C TYR A 550 -9.28 11.24 0.55
N GLU A 551 -9.54 9.94 0.80
CA GLU A 551 -8.55 9.00 1.35
C GLU A 551 -7.30 8.86 0.45
N SER A 552 -7.46 9.03 -0.87
CA SER A 552 -6.38 8.94 -1.86
C SER A 552 -5.57 10.23 -2.03
N LEU A 553 -6.08 11.35 -1.51
CA LEU A 553 -5.35 12.63 -1.49
C LEU A 553 -4.31 12.64 -0.37
N SER A 554 -3.18 13.31 -0.64
CA SER A 554 -2.10 13.53 0.32
C SER A 554 -1.69 15.00 0.33
N ALA A 555 -0.70 15.33 1.16
CA ALA A 555 -0.07 16.65 1.15
C ALA A 555 0.84 16.88 -0.08
N CYS A 556 1.02 15.89 -0.95
CA CYS A 556 1.73 16.04 -2.22
C CYS A 556 0.75 16.20 -3.37
N PRO A 557 1.03 17.09 -4.33
CA PRO A 557 0.25 17.19 -5.55
C PRO A 557 0.25 15.87 -6.33
N ALA A 558 -0.92 15.50 -6.84
CA ALA A 558 -1.10 14.36 -7.70
C ALA A 558 -1.93 14.76 -8.93
N ARG A 559 -1.54 14.27 -10.11
CA ARG A 559 -2.34 14.54 -11.32
C ARG A 559 -3.65 13.74 -11.23
N PRO A 560 -4.74 14.21 -11.87
CA PRO A 560 -6.02 13.49 -11.87
C PRO A 560 -5.91 12.03 -12.30
N VAL A 561 -5.08 11.72 -13.29
CA VAL A 561 -4.82 10.35 -13.75
C VAL A 561 -4.16 9.46 -12.69
N ASP A 562 -3.32 10.04 -11.83
CA ASP A 562 -2.68 9.31 -10.74
C ASP A 562 -3.70 9.04 -9.62
N LEU A 563 -4.61 10.00 -9.37
CA LEU A 563 -5.71 9.86 -8.42
C LEU A 563 -6.76 8.84 -8.88
N GLN A 564 -7.07 8.76 -10.18
CA GLN A 564 -7.93 7.70 -10.73
C GLN A 564 -7.38 6.31 -10.45
N ARG A 565 -6.08 6.12 -10.66
CA ARG A 565 -5.41 4.84 -10.40
C ARG A 565 -5.38 4.50 -8.92
N ARG A 566 -5.03 5.47 -8.06
CA ARG A 566 -4.96 5.26 -6.59
C ARG A 566 -6.33 5.03 -5.96
N ALA A 567 -7.32 5.80 -6.38
CA ALA A 567 -8.67 5.72 -5.84
C ALA A 567 -9.50 4.61 -6.48
N VAL A 568 -9.04 4.03 -7.61
CA VAL A 568 -9.79 3.06 -8.43
C VAL A 568 -11.20 3.60 -8.74
N LEU A 569 -11.22 4.79 -9.34
CA LEU A 569 -12.43 5.51 -9.73
C LEU A 569 -12.33 5.92 -11.20
N SER A 570 -13.48 6.06 -11.87
CA SER A 570 -13.52 6.56 -13.24
C SER A 570 -13.10 8.02 -13.33
N ASP A 571 -12.60 8.44 -14.48
CA ASP A 571 -12.22 9.83 -14.76
C ASP A 571 -13.34 10.84 -14.44
N SER A 572 -14.57 10.51 -14.84
CA SER A 572 -15.74 11.34 -14.55
C SER A 572 -16.06 11.43 -13.04
N ALA A 573 -15.89 10.32 -12.31
CA ALA A 573 -16.14 10.28 -10.87
C ALA A 573 -15.09 11.08 -10.09
N VAL A 574 -13.82 10.96 -10.49
CA VAL A 574 -12.72 11.74 -9.93
C VAL A 574 -12.92 13.23 -10.20
N SER A 575 -13.23 13.61 -11.44
CA SER A 575 -13.43 15.02 -11.81
C SER A 575 -14.55 15.66 -11.00
N LYS A 576 -15.72 15.00 -10.88
CA LYS A 576 -16.85 15.49 -10.07
C LYS A 576 -16.49 15.60 -8.60
N ALA A 577 -15.89 14.56 -8.04
CA ALA A 577 -15.55 14.53 -6.62
C ALA A 577 -14.43 15.54 -6.27
N LEU A 578 -13.46 15.81 -7.16
CA LEU A 578 -12.46 16.87 -6.95
C LEU A 578 -13.11 18.26 -6.89
N VAL A 579 -14.08 18.54 -7.77
CA VAL A 579 -14.84 19.80 -7.76
C VAL A 579 -15.60 19.95 -6.44
N THR A 580 -16.32 18.91 -6.01
CA THR A 580 -17.04 18.91 -4.73
C THR A 580 -16.10 19.07 -3.54
N LEU A 581 -15.00 18.31 -3.47
CA LEU A 581 -14.04 18.44 -2.38
C LEU A 581 -13.38 19.83 -2.36
N ALA A 582 -13.11 20.43 -3.51
CA ALA A 582 -12.60 21.80 -3.60
C ALA A 582 -13.59 22.86 -3.15
N SER A 583 -14.88 22.72 -3.47
CA SER A 583 -15.88 23.70 -3.04
C SER A 583 -16.00 23.80 -1.51
N TYR A 584 -15.62 22.74 -0.80
CA TYR A 584 -15.56 22.72 0.67
C TYR A 584 -14.15 22.91 1.25
N GLY A 585 -13.14 23.15 0.40
CA GLY A 585 -11.74 23.35 0.82
C GLY A 585 -11.02 22.09 1.28
N LEU A 586 -11.58 20.89 1.05
CA LEU A 586 -10.97 19.59 1.37
C LEU A 586 -9.92 19.16 0.34
N ALA A 587 -9.99 19.70 -0.87
CA ALA A 587 -9.00 19.52 -1.92
C ALA A 587 -8.63 20.87 -2.51
N GLU A 588 -7.39 21.02 -2.96
CA GLU A 588 -6.96 22.21 -3.68
C GLU A 588 -6.12 21.83 -4.91
N ARG A 589 -6.17 22.68 -5.93
CA ARG A 589 -5.42 22.52 -7.17
C ARG A 589 -4.28 23.52 -7.23
N ASN A 590 -3.08 23.01 -7.44
CA ASN A 590 -1.89 23.82 -7.71
C ASN A 590 -1.34 23.48 -9.12
N PRO A 591 -0.26 24.14 -9.58
CA PRO A 591 0.32 23.87 -10.90
C PRO A 591 0.81 22.43 -11.10
N GLU A 592 1.18 21.73 -10.02
CA GLU A 592 1.72 20.37 -10.03
C GLU A 592 0.62 19.30 -9.94
N GLY A 593 -0.60 19.65 -9.53
CA GLY A 593 -1.74 18.75 -9.43
C GLY A 593 -2.71 19.09 -8.29
N TRP A 594 -3.39 18.06 -7.80
CA TRP A 594 -4.36 18.13 -6.71
C TRP A 594 -3.77 17.59 -5.42
N GLN A 595 -4.01 18.28 -4.31
CA GLN A 595 -3.58 17.87 -2.97
C GLN A 595 -4.70 18.08 -1.94
N ARG A 596 -4.49 17.60 -0.71
CA ARG A 596 -5.33 17.92 0.45
C ARG A 596 -5.40 19.45 0.62
N GLY A 597 -6.63 19.97 0.71
CA GLY A 597 -6.87 21.38 0.98
C GLY A 597 -6.72 21.73 2.47
N PRO A 598 -6.84 23.02 2.82
CA PRO A 598 -6.62 23.51 4.19
C PRO A 598 -7.78 23.20 5.14
N ALA A 599 -8.99 22.95 4.63
CA ALA A 599 -10.15 22.70 5.49
C ALA A 599 -10.10 21.31 6.13
N THR A 600 -10.66 21.22 7.33
CA THR A 600 -10.73 19.95 8.07
C THR A 600 -12.06 19.26 7.87
N LEU A 601 -12.11 17.94 8.05
CA LEU A 601 -13.37 17.20 7.92
C LEU A 601 -14.42 17.63 8.95
N ASP A 602 -14.01 18.02 10.16
CA ASP A 602 -14.91 18.53 11.20
C ASP A 602 -15.48 19.90 10.80
N GLU A 603 -14.65 20.83 10.29
CA GLU A 603 -15.15 22.12 9.77
C GLU A 603 -16.20 21.93 8.67
N VAL A 604 -15.99 20.97 7.78
CA VAL A 604 -16.94 20.67 6.71
C VAL A 604 -18.17 19.96 7.25
N ALA A 605 -18.04 19.06 8.22
CA ALA A 605 -19.17 18.42 8.87
C ALA A 605 -20.05 19.44 9.63
N SER A 606 -19.46 20.43 10.31
CA SER A 606 -20.20 21.53 10.94
C SER A 606 -20.91 22.40 9.90
N LYS A 607 -20.25 22.74 8.77
CA LYS A 607 -20.86 23.52 7.68
C LYS A 607 -22.05 22.81 7.03
N LEU A 608 -22.01 21.48 6.98
CA LEU A 608 -23.04 20.63 6.39
C LEU A 608 -24.09 20.14 7.40
N ASP A 609 -23.99 20.55 8.67
CA ASP A 609 -24.79 19.99 9.78
C ASP A 609 -24.76 18.45 9.87
N ALA A 610 -23.69 17.83 9.36
CA ALA A 610 -23.58 16.39 9.22
C ALA A 610 -23.45 15.67 10.58
N HIS A 611 -23.04 16.38 11.64
CA HIS A 611 -23.04 15.84 13.00
C HIS A 611 -24.45 15.61 13.53
N THR A 612 -25.39 16.50 13.22
CA THR A 612 -26.80 16.37 13.60
C THR A 612 -27.43 15.16 12.90
N LEU A 613 -27.24 15.05 11.59
CA LEU A 613 -27.69 13.88 10.82
C LEU A 613 -27.11 12.56 11.36
N PHE A 614 -25.83 12.56 11.76
CA PHE A 614 -25.22 11.40 12.37
C PHE A 614 -25.88 11.06 13.72
N ALA A 615 -26.12 12.05 14.57
CA ALA A 615 -26.75 11.87 15.87
C ALA A 615 -28.19 11.33 15.75
N GLU A 616 -28.96 11.84 14.79
CA GLU A 616 -30.30 11.32 14.45
C GLU A 616 -30.24 9.85 14.02
N ARG A 617 -29.27 9.48 13.16
CA ARG A 617 -29.08 8.09 12.74
C ARG A 617 -28.72 7.18 13.91
N VAL A 618 -27.90 7.66 14.86
CA VAL A 618 -27.59 6.94 16.10
C VAL A 618 -28.84 6.75 16.95
N ALA A 619 -29.65 7.79 17.15
CA ALA A 619 -30.88 7.74 17.92
C ALA A 619 -31.89 6.75 17.31
N LEU A 620 -32.07 6.80 15.99
CA LEU A 620 -32.91 5.85 15.25
C LEU A 620 -32.44 4.41 15.44
N TYR A 621 -31.13 4.14 15.37
CA TYR A 621 -30.60 2.79 15.53
C TYR A 621 -30.63 2.29 16.98
N ARG A 622 -30.71 3.18 17.96
CA ARG A 622 -30.99 2.83 19.35
C ARG A 622 -32.46 2.46 19.54
N LYS A 623 -33.38 3.25 18.97
CA LYS A 623 -34.81 2.95 18.97
C LYS A 623 -35.10 1.57 18.39
N HIS A 624 -34.57 1.27 17.20
CA HIS A 624 -34.73 -0.06 16.57
C HIS A 624 -34.20 -1.20 17.45
N ARG A 625 -33.11 -0.99 18.20
CA ARG A 625 -32.56 -2.02 19.11
C ARG A 625 -33.44 -2.20 20.34
N ALA A 626 -33.95 -1.11 20.91
CA ALA A 626 -34.88 -1.16 22.02
C ALA A 626 -36.18 -1.89 21.65
N GLU A 627 -36.76 -1.57 20.48
CA GLU A 627 -37.94 -2.27 19.94
C GLU A 627 -37.69 -3.77 19.76
N TRP A 628 -36.54 -4.15 19.19
CA TRP A 628 -36.15 -5.55 19.05
C TRP A 628 -35.97 -6.26 20.40
N HIS A 629 -35.30 -5.61 21.36
CA HIS A 629 -35.11 -6.19 22.69
C HIS A 629 -36.42 -6.32 23.47
N ALA A 630 -37.33 -5.36 23.33
CA ALA A 630 -38.67 -5.43 23.90
C ALA A 630 -39.46 -6.60 23.30
N PHE A 631 -39.41 -6.76 21.96
CA PHE A 631 -40.00 -7.92 21.28
C PHE A 631 -39.43 -9.25 21.80
N LEU A 632 -38.10 -9.37 21.93
CA LEU A 632 -37.48 -10.57 22.51
C LEU A 632 -37.90 -10.81 23.97
N GLY A 633 -38.10 -9.74 24.76
CA GLY A 633 -38.57 -9.84 26.14
C GLY A 633 -40.01 -10.35 26.25
N VAL A 634 -40.87 -10.03 25.28
CA VAL A 634 -42.25 -10.54 25.20
C VAL A 634 -42.29 -12.01 24.78
N MET A 635 -41.38 -12.44 23.90
CA MET A 635 -41.36 -13.80 23.36
C MET A 635 -40.81 -14.86 24.33
N GLY A 636 -40.27 -14.50 25.50
CA GLY A 636 -39.76 -15.47 26.49
C GLY A 636 -38.48 -16.22 26.08
N ASP A 637 -38.23 -17.39 26.68
CA ASP A 637 -37.03 -18.21 26.41
C ASP A 637 -37.09 -18.78 24.98
N PRO A 638 -36.05 -18.57 24.14
CA PRO A 638 -35.95 -19.17 22.80
C PRO A 638 -36.11 -20.69 22.75
N ALA A 639 -35.87 -21.40 23.85
CA ALA A 639 -36.11 -22.84 23.97
C ALA A 639 -37.61 -23.21 23.94
N GLU A 640 -38.50 -22.25 24.21
CA GLU A 640 -39.95 -22.40 24.17
C GLU A 640 -40.55 -21.91 22.84
N TRP A 641 -39.71 -21.43 21.91
CA TRP A 641 -40.20 -20.96 20.62
C TRP A 641 -40.50 -22.15 19.70
N PRO A 642 -41.64 -22.12 18.98
CA PRO A 642 -41.90 -23.12 17.96
C PRO A 642 -40.81 -23.07 16.89
N SER A 643 -40.32 -24.25 16.51
CA SER A 643 -39.35 -24.45 15.43
C SER A 643 -39.86 -23.87 14.11
N THR A 644 -38.96 -23.62 13.17
CA THR A 644 -39.34 -23.10 11.84
C THR A 644 -40.32 -24.03 11.12
N ALA A 645 -40.29 -25.34 11.41
CA ALA A 645 -41.25 -26.31 10.92
C ALA A 645 -42.62 -26.17 11.60
N GLU A 646 -42.67 -26.01 12.93
CA GLU A 646 -43.92 -25.77 13.67
C GLU A 646 -44.56 -24.43 13.32
N ILE A 647 -43.76 -23.40 13.02
CA ILE A 647 -44.25 -22.12 12.49
C ILE A 647 -44.82 -22.29 11.08
N ALA A 648 -44.14 -23.04 10.21
CA ALA A 648 -44.61 -23.30 8.84
C ALA A 648 -45.89 -24.16 8.83
N ASP A 649 -45.99 -25.19 9.68
CA ASP A 649 -47.17 -26.02 9.83
C ASP A 649 -48.34 -25.23 10.43
N SER A 650 -48.07 -24.34 11.40
CA SER A 650 -49.09 -23.46 11.99
C SER A 650 -49.60 -22.42 10.97
N LEU A 651 -48.71 -21.87 10.13
CA LEU A 651 -49.07 -20.98 9.03
C LEU A 651 -49.82 -21.69 7.89
N ALA A 652 -49.52 -22.96 7.63
CA ALA A 652 -50.23 -23.78 6.65
C ALA A 652 -51.60 -24.29 7.17
N ALA A 653 -51.76 -24.38 8.49
CA ALA A 653 -53.00 -24.78 9.13
C ALA A 653 -53.99 -23.63 9.36
N ASP A 654 -53.58 -22.37 9.12
CA ASP A 654 -54.45 -21.20 9.21
C ASP A 654 -55.33 -21.08 7.95
N PRO A 655 -56.66 -21.30 8.04
CA PRO A 655 -57.56 -21.25 6.89
C PRO A 655 -57.73 -19.84 6.30
N SER A 656 -57.15 -18.80 6.92
CA SER A 656 -57.11 -17.44 6.35
C SER A 656 -56.05 -17.26 5.25
N ASN A 657 -55.10 -18.21 5.10
CA ASN A 657 -54.07 -18.17 4.07
C ASN A 657 -54.50 -18.74 2.70
N ASP A 658 -55.73 -19.26 2.59
CA ASP A 658 -56.31 -19.79 1.35
C ASP A 658 -57.14 -18.75 0.57
N VAL A 659 -56.86 -17.46 0.78
CA VAL A 659 -57.46 -16.37 -0.01
C VAL A 659 -56.57 -16.11 -1.23
N ASP A 660 -57.04 -16.53 -2.41
CA ASP A 660 -56.45 -16.18 -3.70
C ASP A 660 -56.52 -14.65 -3.89
N VAL A 661 -55.44 -13.96 -3.54
CA VAL A 661 -55.29 -12.53 -3.81
C VAL A 661 -54.92 -12.39 -5.28
N GLY A 662 -55.94 -12.20 -6.11
CA GLY A 662 -55.77 -11.77 -7.50
C GLY A 662 -54.91 -10.50 -7.61
N PRO A 663 -54.36 -10.19 -8.80
CA PRO A 663 -53.34 -9.18 -8.97
C PRO A 663 -53.81 -7.80 -8.46
N VAL A 664 -53.03 -7.25 -7.53
CA VAL A 664 -53.27 -5.92 -6.94
C VAL A 664 -52.83 -4.86 -7.95
N ASP A 665 -53.79 -4.08 -8.47
CA ASP A 665 -53.54 -2.89 -9.25
C ASP A 665 -52.87 -1.82 -8.36
N VAL A 666 -51.64 -1.46 -8.69
CA VAL A 666 -50.90 -0.38 -8.01
C VAL A 666 -51.07 0.90 -8.84
N PRO A 667 -51.63 1.99 -8.28
CA PRO A 667 -51.84 3.23 -9.04
C PRO A 667 -50.51 3.92 -9.40
N ASP A 668 -50.38 4.28 -10.68
CA ASP A 668 -49.11 4.52 -11.37
C ASP A 668 -48.60 5.98 -11.34
N THR A 669 -49.01 6.82 -10.38
CA THR A 669 -48.53 8.22 -10.36
C THR A 669 -48.10 8.77 -8.99
N PRO A 670 -46.94 9.48 -8.93
CA PRO A 670 -46.37 10.04 -7.68
C PRO A 670 -47.23 11.09 -6.96
N ALA A 671 -48.25 11.64 -7.60
CA ALA A 671 -49.08 12.71 -7.03
C ALA A 671 -50.00 12.23 -5.90
N ALA A 672 -50.45 10.97 -5.93
CA ALA A 672 -51.37 10.42 -4.94
C ALA A 672 -50.70 10.10 -3.58
N LEU A 673 -49.36 10.00 -3.53
CA LEU A 673 -48.60 9.73 -2.30
C LEU A 673 -48.40 10.98 -1.42
N LEU A 674 -48.59 12.17 -1.98
CA LEU A 674 -48.33 13.45 -1.30
C LEU A 674 -49.55 14.00 -0.51
N ASP A 675 -50.77 13.54 -0.80
CA ASP A 675 -51.99 13.99 -0.12
C ASP A 675 -52.26 13.27 1.22
N ALA A 676 -51.49 12.25 1.60
CA ALA A 676 -51.74 11.43 2.79
C ALA A 676 -51.01 11.87 4.08
N ALA A 677 -50.35 13.04 4.09
CA ALA A 677 -49.58 13.50 5.25
C ALA A 677 -50.27 14.64 6.01
N THR A 678 -51.12 14.29 6.98
CA THR A 678 -51.59 15.24 8.02
C THR A 678 -50.70 15.12 9.26
N PRO A 679 -50.15 16.22 9.82
CA PRO A 679 -49.33 16.16 11.03
C PRO A 679 -50.18 16.21 12.31
N PRO A 680 -49.80 15.55 13.41
CA PRO A 680 -50.47 15.72 14.70
C PRO A 680 -49.87 16.88 15.54
N GLU A 681 -50.76 17.54 16.30
CA GLU A 681 -50.50 18.67 17.21
C GLU A 681 -49.96 18.26 18.62
N PRO A 682 -49.41 19.20 19.42
CA PRO A 682 -48.49 18.92 20.51
C PRO A 682 -49.17 18.85 21.90
N VAL A 683 -48.56 18.11 22.84
CA VAL A 683 -48.94 18.15 24.26
C VAL A 683 -47.69 18.19 25.17
N SER A 684 -47.66 19.20 26.05
CA SER A 684 -46.79 19.42 27.23
C SER A 684 -47.32 18.65 28.46
N THR A 685 -46.60 18.23 29.51
CA THR A 685 -45.71 18.95 30.45
C THR A 685 -44.91 17.95 31.32
N VAL A 686 -43.91 18.51 32.01
CA VAL A 686 -42.85 17.96 32.89
C VAL A 686 -43.36 17.31 34.20
N GLU A 687 -42.70 16.21 34.64
CA GLU A 687 -42.44 15.86 36.05
C GLU A 687 -41.16 14.99 36.18
N ASP A 688 -40.54 15.03 37.37
CA ASP A 688 -39.10 14.87 37.70
C ASP A 688 -38.41 13.53 37.28
N PRO A 689 -37.24 13.53 36.59
CA PRO A 689 -36.70 12.35 35.89
C PRO A 689 -35.92 11.34 36.75
N PHE A 690 -35.72 11.57 38.05
CA PHE A 690 -34.79 10.74 38.83
C PHE A 690 -35.48 9.66 39.68
N ASP A 691 -36.61 9.94 40.29
CA ASP A 691 -37.28 8.98 41.19
C ASP A 691 -38.06 7.88 40.44
N ALA A 692 -38.50 8.15 39.20
CA ALA A 692 -39.10 7.12 38.33
C ALA A 692 -38.08 6.06 37.85
N VAL A 693 -36.80 6.44 37.74
CA VAL A 693 -35.73 5.55 37.27
C VAL A 693 -35.30 4.57 38.35
N VAL A 694 -35.33 4.96 39.62
CA VAL A 694 -34.96 4.07 40.74
C VAL A 694 -36.06 3.05 41.02
N ALA A 695 -37.34 3.42 40.88
CA ALA A 695 -38.45 2.49 41.07
C ALA A 695 -38.54 1.43 39.96
N MET A 696 -38.23 1.77 38.70
CA MET A 696 -38.28 0.83 37.57
C MET A 696 -37.14 -0.20 37.60
N VAL A 697 -35.97 0.17 38.12
CA VAL A 697 -34.79 -0.73 38.18
C VAL A 697 -34.92 -1.80 39.26
N LEU A 698 -35.65 -1.55 40.35
CA LEU A 698 -35.74 -2.48 41.48
C LEU A 698 -36.92 -3.45 41.40
N ASN A 699 -38.03 -3.09 40.75
CA ASN A 699 -39.26 -3.91 40.79
C ASN A 699 -39.60 -4.68 39.51
N GLU A 700 -38.98 -4.41 38.35
CA GLU A 700 -39.31 -5.14 37.10
C GLU A 700 -38.17 -5.96 36.47
N LEU A 701 -36.94 -5.87 36.98
CA LEU A 701 -35.79 -6.64 36.46
C LEU A 701 -35.25 -7.60 37.52
N GLY A 702 -35.96 -8.70 37.78
CA GLY A 702 -35.53 -9.80 38.65
C GLY A 702 -34.19 -10.46 38.24
N GLY A 703 -33.06 -9.76 38.40
CA GLY A 703 -31.73 -10.20 37.99
C GLY A 703 -30.71 -10.16 39.12
N ARG A 704 -30.31 -11.34 39.60
CA ARG A 704 -29.22 -11.55 40.56
C ARG A 704 -27.84 -11.38 39.90
N VAL A 705 -26.89 -10.82 40.67
CA VAL A 705 -25.46 -10.79 40.32
C VAL A 705 -24.88 -12.21 40.43
N ILE A 706 -24.42 -12.79 39.31
CA ILE A 706 -23.60 -14.00 39.31
C ILE A 706 -22.13 -13.60 39.15
N ARG A 707 -21.33 -13.82 40.19
CA ARG A 707 -19.85 -13.86 40.09
C ARG A 707 -19.43 -15.28 39.74
N THR A 708 -18.81 -15.49 38.59
CA THR A 708 -18.09 -16.74 38.29
C THR A 708 -16.67 -16.66 38.81
N THR A 709 -16.36 -17.45 39.85
CA THR A 709 -14.99 -17.76 40.29
C THR A 709 -14.39 -18.83 39.40
N HIS A 710 -13.17 -18.59 38.90
CA HIS A 710 -12.36 -19.62 38.23
C HIS A 710 -11.90 -20.66 39.26
N ALA A 711 -12.36 -21.90 39.13
CA ALA A 711 -11.79 -23.04 39.86
C ALA A 711 -10.50 -23.50 39.16
N GLY A 712 -9.35 -23.10 39.71
CA GLY A 712 -8.06 -23.67 39.38
C GLY A 712 -7.89 -25.02 40.06
N THR A 713 -7.52 -26.04 39.29
CA THR A 713 -7.12 -27.35 39.80
C THR A 713 -5.76 -27.25 40.49
N SER A 714 -5.75 -27.31 41.82
CA SER A 714 -4.56 -27.62 42.63
C SER A 714 -4.82 -28.86 43.46
N ARG A 715 -4.11 -29.96 43.17
CA ARG A 715 -4.07 -31.17 44.01
C ARG A 715 -3.37 -30.85 45.35
N PRO A 716 -3.84 -31.39 46.49
CA PRO A 716 -3.27 -31.11 47.80
C PRO A 716 -1.99 -31.94 48.05
N ARG A 717 -1.02 -31.35 48.76
CA ARG A 717 0.09 -32.08 49.39
C ARG A 717 -0.34 -32.53 50.80
N PRO A 718 -0.02 -33.77 51.21
CA PRO A 718 -0.41 -34.31 52.51
C PRO A 718 0.55 -33.85 53.61
N THR A 719 0.01 -33.52 54.78
CA THR A 719 0.77 -33.33 56.03
C THR A 719 0.83 -34.66 56.78
N LEU A 720 2.02 -35.25 56.89
CA LEU A 720 2.30 -36.38 57.77
C LEU A 720 2.86 -35.87 59.09
N ARG A 721 2.17 -36.14 60.20
CA ARG A 721 2.77 -36.21 61.54
C ARG A 721 3.22 -37.65 61.78
N ALA A 722 4.46 -37.84 62.20
CA ALA A 722 5.05 -39.14 62.51
C ALA A 722 5.35 -39.28 64.02
N GLY A 723 5.04 -40.46 64.55
CA GLY A 723 5.64 -41.06 65.74
C GLY A 723 4.66 -41.41 66.89
N PRO A 724 4.98 -42.39 67.76
CA PRO A 724 6.16 -43.27 67.75
C PRO A 724 5.83 -44.79 67.68
N SER A 725 6.70 -45.52 66.98
CA SER A 725 6.64 -46.96 66.68
C SER A 725 6.71 -47.87 67.92
N PRO A 726 6.51 -49.19 67.74
CA PRO A 726 7.64 -50.05 67.34
C PRO A 726 7.50 -50.69 65.96
#